data_AF-A0A915CZZ8-F1
#
_entry.id   AF-A0A915CZZ8-F1
#
_cell.length_a   1.000
_cell.length_b   1.000
_cell.length_c   1.000
_cell.angle_alpha   90.00
_cell.angle_beta   90.00
_cell.angle_gamma   90.00
#
_symmetry.space_group_name_H-M   'P 1'
#
loop_
_entity.id
_entity.type
_entity.pdbx_description
1 polymer ?
#
loop_
_entity_poly.entity_id
_entity_poly.type
_entity_poly.pdbx_seq_one_letter_code
_entity_poly.pdbx_strand_id
1 'polypeptide(L)'
;MKYRLNKLYQQDNQHKVVVARSIAMLETEYNDWTIWKCLFDSAFKLLETEQAEDNKSLMTLYLSIFQQYPNNFCRMIERLSEICLRATQSTGQNGQQSQRGPLLARLELIDRLLKYKPLEKTELQNHKLGLPLDSLKQLASCSYTKTYCFADLKCYLHLLSGQEIQLLVEYVQEIYGDKYSAGSANETAALCSGGFSVQQLFGKLPADASKGQEASAYAQLIANYTWFCHQQHFPTLSNQLLKSIILLEYVLAKYTNCDATVPLLLCRFYSLLGGSKRVAELVKHLDIKYIQRDSMGYLQCLLDDKYGKFKSAILRYTSLGVLYDQSEREVSECIVNAYKNGHFSQIPKLCEFVRKCSHSMYCAATDVMNRSLSSCFAIDSLDVIAEMLLGENDGQIEWEKVSDNRDFGMLASLTAIHSEADLKDVREDSFNELISSLKLEHYLCRAIGVFSHKQVTKEKFTSVLQEFTSHLEYCQKTYEEPIKTANRLEYFSNTKIRDLLNNGYFKLPLLVLNIGQILLNKKLEYENGSGNQQNGGSLHLITNALPELEKLKTILKSFMPQLPDSIQGLQIPGYLAKCAKSLHYIVLSLLGFKLIENMSVSFGWVKCSTKTRRRKPRVWYLNNFLRDLGYGDLQSGLEEYRAREHLSSAEKTMENSLKCSYSESITEMLNSISRTKNKWLDSPE
;
A
#
# COMPACT_ATOMS: atom_id res chain seq x y z
N MET A 1 -24.27 -23.76 -12.13
CA MET A 1 -24.32 -24.13 -13.56
C MET A 1 -24.91 -23.01 -14.42
N LYS A 2 -26.04 -22.40 -14.02
CA LYS A 2 -26.73 -21.30 -14.74
C LYS A 2 -25.83 -20.15 -15.24
N TYR A 3 -25.01 -19.53 -14.38
CA TYR A 3 -24.13 -18.42 -14.81
C TYR A 3 -23.00 -18.85 -15.75
N ARG A 4 -22.49 -20.09 -15.60
CA ARG A 4 -21.43 -20.62 -16.47
C ARG A 4 -21.95 -20.78 -17.90
N LEU A 5 -23.19 -21.23 -18.05
CA LEU A 5 -23.81 -21.40 -19.35
C LEU A 5 -24.06 -20.06 -20.04
N ASN A 6 -24.52 -19.03 -19.31
CA ASN A 6 -24.60 -17.66 -19.86
C ASN A 6 -23.22 -17.14 -20.27
N LYS A 7 -22.16 -17.36 -19.47
CA LYS A 7 -20.79 -16.98 -19.86
C LYS A 7 -20.30 -17.71 -21.11
N LEU A 8 -20.61 -19.00 -21.28
CA LEU A 8 -20.26 -19.74 -22.49
C LEU A 8 -20.98 -19.19 -23.73
N TYR A 9 -22.28 -18.90 -23.63
CA TYR A 9 -23.01 -18.25 -24.71
C TYR A 9 -22.50 -16.85 -25.02
N GLN A 10 -22.06 -16.07 -24.02
CA GLN A 10 -21.39 -14.79 -24.25
C GLN A 10 -20.06 -14.97 -24.99
N GLN A 11 -19.26 -15.98 -24.65
CA GLN A 11 -17.99 -16.28 -25.32
C GLN A 11 -18.19 -16.75 -26.77
N ASP A 12 -19.29 -17.43 -27.06
CA ASP A 12 -19.67 -17.86 -28.41
C ASP A 12 -20.45 -16.78 -29.19
N ASN A 13 -20.44 -15.52 -28.72
CA ASN A 13 -21.19 -14.39 -29.29
C ASN A 13 -22.71 -14.63 -29.44
N GLN A 14 -23.28 -15.60 -28.73
CA GLN A 14 -24.71 -15.89 -28.70
C GLN A 14 -25.47 -14.97 -27.72
N HIS A 15 -25.27 -13.66 -27.83
CA HIS A 15 -25.82 -12.67 -26.91
C HIS A 15 -27.36 -12.68 -26.85
N LYS A 16 -28.03 -13.03 -27.97
CA LYS A 16 -29.51 -13.18 -28.02
C LYS A 16 -30.02 -14.24 -27.05
N VAL A 17 -29.34 -15.37 -26.99
CA VAL A 17 -29.67 -16.48 -26.08
C VAL A 17 -29.48 -16.05 -24.63
N VAL A 18 -28.42 -15.29 -24.35
CA VAL A 18 -28.14 -14.78 -22.99
C VAL A 18 -29.19 -13.77 -22.53
N VAL A 19 -29.65 -12.88 -23.41
CA VAL A 19 -30.73 -11.93 -23.10
C VAL A 19 -32.02 -12.69 -22.75
N ALA A 20 -32.47 -13.61 -23.60
CA ALA A 20 -33.69 -14.38 -23.38
C ALA A 20 -33.63 -15.20 -22.08
N ARG A 21 -32.49 -15.87 -21.83
CA ARG A 21 -32.26 -16.63 -20.60
C ARG A 21 -32.26 -15.74 -19.37
N SER A 22 -31.57 -14.60 -19.43
CA SER A 22 -31.50 -13.67 -18.29
C SER A 22 -32.88 -13.10 -17.95
N ILE A 23 -33.69 -12.75 -18.95
CA ILE A 23 -35.08 -12.29 -18.74
C ILE A 23 -35.90 -13.37 -18.04
N ALA A 24 -35.89 -14.60 -18.54
CA ALA A 24 -36.63 -15.71 -17.93
C ALA A 24 -36.18 -15.98 -16.47
N MET A 25 -34.88 -15.83 -16.18
CA MET A 25 -34.37 -16.02 -14.82
C MET A 25 -34.80 -14.88 -13.88
N LEU A 26 -34.90 -13.64 -14.37
CA LEU A 26 -35.32 -12.48 -13.59
C LEU A 26 -36.81 -12.52 -13.20
N GLU A 27 -37.64 -13.31 -13.88
CA GLU A 27 -39.03 -13.53 -13.47
C GLU A 27 -39.12 -14.17 -12.07
N THR A 28 -38.14 -14.98 -11.70
CA THR A 28 -38.07 -15.67 -10.40
C THR A 28 -37.01 -15.10 -9.46
N GLU A 29 -35.92 -14.53 -9.98
CA GLU A 29 -34.72 -14.12 -9.22
C GLU A 29 -34.34 -12.64 -9.45
N TYR A 30 -35.32 -11.73 -9.38
CA TYR A 30 -35.16 -10.30 -9.68
C TYR A 30 -34.13 -9.53 -8.81
N ASN A 31 -33.64 -10.10 -7.70
CA ASN A 31 -32.61 -9.50 -6.84
C ASN A 31 -31.18 -9.99 -7.14
N ASP A 32 -30.99 -10.90 -8.10
CA ASP A 32 -29.66 -11.39 -8.46
C ASP A 32 -28.96 -10.45 -9.45
N TRP A 33 -28.01 -9.68 -8.91
CA TRP A 33 -27.22 -8.72 -9.67
C TRP A 33 -26.39 -9.34 -10.81
N THR A 34 -26.00 -10.61 -10.68
CA THR A 34 -25.23 -11.31 -11.72
C THR A 34 -26.05 -11.47 -12.99
N ILE A 35 -27.36 -11.69 -12.84
CA ILE A 35 -28.28 -11.87 -13.97
C ILE A 35 -28.51 -10.52 -14.67
N TRP A 36 -28.75 -9.45 -13.89
CA TRP A 36 -28.85 -8.09 -14.43
C TRP A 36 -27.59 -7.68 -15.21
N LYS A 37 -26.40 -7.95 -14.67
CA LYS A 37 -25.13 -7.73 -15.39
C LYS A 37 -25.07 -8.50 -16.70
N CYS A 38 -25.33 -9.81 -16.69
CA CYS A 38 -25.33 -10.63 -17.92
C CYS A 38 -26.35 -10.13 -18.97
N LEU A 39 -27.52 -9.69 -18.52
CA LEU A 39 -28.56 -9.11 -19.36
C LEU A 39 -28.04 -7.84 -20.04
N PHE A 40 -27.58 -6.86 -19.25
CA PHE A 40 -27.12 -5.59 -19.78
C PHE A 40 -25.88 -5.75 -20.65
N ASP A 41 -24.88 -6.52 -20.23
CA ASP A 41 -23.66 -6.76 -21.03
C ASP A 41 -24.01 -7.33 -22.42
N SER A 42 -24.93 -8.28 -22.50
CA SER A 42 -25.33 -8.91 -23.76
C SER A 42 -26.26 -8.03 -24.59
N ALA A 43 -27.13 -7.25 -23.95
CA ALA A 43 -28.03 -6.32 -24.65
C ALA A 43 -27.26 -5.19 -25.31
N PHE A 44 -26.33 -4.55 -24.59
CA PHE A 44 -25.48 -3.49 -25.16
C PHE A 44 -24.54 -4.05 -26.23
N LYS A 45 -24.05 -5.29 -26.09
CA LYS A 45 -23.23 -5.90 -27.14
C LYS A 45 -23.99 -6.09 -28.46
N LEU A 46 -25.28 -6.45 -28.38
CA LEU A 46 -26.14 -6.53 -29.57
C LEU A 46 -26.34 -5.17 -30.25
N LEU A 47 -26.47 -4.09 -29.47
CA LEU A 47 -26.53 -2.73 -30.02
C LEU A 47 -25.25 -2.34 -30.77
N GLU A 48 -24.08 -2.65 -30.20
CA GLU A 48 -22.79 -2.40 -30.85
C GLU A 48 -22.67 -3.12 -32.19
N THR A 49 -23.10 -4.39 -32.27
CA THR A 49 -23.02 -5.18 -33.50
C THR A 49 -23.96 -4.70 -34.60
N GLU A 50 -25.13 -4.14 -34.25
CA GLU A 50 -26.08 -3.59 -35.23
C GLU A 50 -25.62 -2.27 -35.87
N GLN A 51 -24.73 -1.51 -35.23
CA GLN A 51 -24.11 -0.32 -35.83
C GLN A 51 -23.01 -0.67 -36.85
N ALA A 52 -22.50 -1.90 -36.82
CA ALA A 52 -21.36 -2.34 -37.64
C ALA A 52 -21.78 -3.11 -38.92
N GLU A 53 -23.02 -3.59 -39.03
CA GLU A 53 -23.48 -4.37 -40.18
C GLU A 53 -24.78 -3.82 -40.79
N ASP A 54 -24.71 -3.41 -42.06
CA ASP A 54 -25.85 -3.05 -42.92
C ASP A 54 -26.59 -4.30 -43.48
N ASN A 55 -26.61 -5.39 -42.72
CA ASN A 55 -27.03 -6.71 -43.21
C ASN A 55 -28.52 -7.01 -42.96
N LYS A 56 -29.28 -7.02 -44.07
CA LYS A 56 -30.70 -7.42 -44.18
C LYS A 56 -31.02 -8.88 -43.77
N SER A 57 -30.07 -9.70 -43.32
CA SER A 57 -30.28 -11.13 -43.03
C SER A 57 -30.57 -11.47 -41.56
N LEU A 58 -30.51 -10.51 -40.64
CA LEU A 58 -30.78 -10.72 -39.20
C LEU A 58 -32.27 -10.70 -38.81
N MET A 59 -33.17 -10.55 -39.80
CA MET A 59 -34.56 -10.14 -39.60
C MET A 59 -35.48 -11.22 -39.01
N THR A 60 -35.25 -12.51 -39.24
CA THR A 60 -36.36 -13.49 -39.09
C THR A 60 -36.62 -14.01 -37.67
N LEU A 61 -35.64 -13.94 -36.75
CA LEU A 61 -35.85 -14.32 -35.34
C LEU A 61 -36.06 -13.10 -34.41
N TYR A 62 -35.55 -11.94 -34.84
CA TYR A 62 -35.66 -10.64 -34.15
C TYR A 62 -37.12 -10.12 -34.11
N LEU A 63 -37.91 -10.52 -35.12
CA LEU A 63 -39.33 -10.20 -35.25
C LEU A 63 -40.21 -10.80 -34.13
N SER A 64 -39.74 -11.79 -33.38
CA SER A 64 -40.55 -12.44 -32.34
C SER A 64 -40.53 -11.73 -30.97
N ILE A 65 -39.52 -10.88 -30.69
CA ILE A 65 -39.34 -10.25 -29.36
C ILE A 65 -39.76 -8.77 -29.36
N PHE A 66 -39.73 -8.08 -30.51
CA PHE A 66 -39.70 -6.60 -30.58
C PHE A 66 -40.65 -6.00 -31.63
N GLN A 67 -41.92 -6.40 -31.66
CA GLN A 67 -42.75 -6.33 -32.87
C GLN A 67 -43.47 -4.99 -33.20
N GLN A 68 -43.14 -3.82 -32.61
CA GLN A 68 -44.06 -2.65 -32.78
C GLN A 68 -43.54 -1.21 -33.03
N TYR A 69 -42.25 -0.93 -33.28
CA TYR A 69 -41.82 0.49 -33.54
C TYR A 69 -40.63 0.64 -34.51
N PRO A 70 -40.45 1.70 -35.30
CA PRO A 70 -39.47 1.73 -36.39
C PRO A 70 -37.96 1.79 -36.02
N ASN A 71 -37.57 1.84 -34.74
CA ASN A 71 -36.16 2.03 -34.32
C ASN A 71 -35.69 1.01 -33.25
N ASN A 72 -34.74 0.12 -33.57
CA ASN A 72 -34.31 -1.01 -32.71
C ASN A 72 -33.70 -0.59 -31.37
N PHE A 73 -32.96 0.53 -31.33
CA PHE A 73 -32.38 1.08 -30.11
C PHE A 73 -33.47 1.50 -29.11
N CYS A 74 -34.48 2.24 -29.56
CA CYS A 74 -35.62 2.64 -28.74
C CYS A 74 -36.41 1.43 -28.22
N ARG A 75 -36.60 0.38 -29.04
CA ARG A 75 -37.29 -0.86 -28.63
C ARG A 75 -36.58 -1.60 -27.50
N MET A 76 -35.26 -1.69 -27.58
CA MET A 76 -34.48 -2.37 -26.53
C MET A 76 -34.54 -1.59 -25.22
N ILE A 77 -34.43 -0.26 -25.28
CA ILE A 77 -34.57 0.61 -24.10
C ILE A 77 -35.94 0.45 -23.47
N GLU A 78 -37.02 0.54 -24.26
CA GLU A 78 -38.39 0.38 -23.77
C GLU A 78 -38.60 -0.99 -23.12
N ARG A 79 -38.06 -2.05 -23.72
CA ARG A 79 -38.20 -3.41 -23.17
C ARG A 79 -37.41 -3.60 -21.88
N LEU A 80 -36.17 -3.12 -21.80
CA LEU A 80 -35.36 -3.19 -20.57
C LEU A 80 -35.96 -2.31 -19.46
N SER A 81 -36.43 -1.11 -19.82
CA SER A 81 -37.18 -0.21 -18.94
C SER A 81 -38.43 -0.89 -18.39
N GLU A 82 -39.21 -1.56 -19.25
CA GLU A 82 -40.38 -2.32 -18.85
C GLU A 82 -40.02 -3.49 -17.92
N ILE A 83 -38.93 -4.22 -18.17
CA ILE A 83 -38.46 -5.29 -17.29
C ILE A 83 -38.10 -4.74 -15.91
N CYS A 84 -37.35 -3.63 -15.84
CA CYS A 84 -37.03 -2.96 -14.58
C CYS A 84 -38.30 -2.51 -13.85
N LEU A 85 -39.24 -1.87 -14.55
CA LEU A 85 -40.51 -1.40 -13.97
C LEU A 85 -41.37 -2.56 -13.46
N ARG A 86 -41.56 -3.61 -14.26
CA ARG A 86 -42.30 -4.82 -13.85
C ARG A 86 -41.66 -5.45 -12.62
N ALA A 87 -40.33 -5.54 -12.58
CA ALA A 87 -39.60 -6.07 -11.43
C ALA A 87 -39.72 -5.19 -10.17
N THR A 88 -39.85 -3.86 -10.31
CA THR A 88 -40.14 -2.97 -9.16
C THR A 88 -41.58 -3.09 -8.64
N GLN A 89 -42.52 -3.52 -9.49
CA GLN A 89 -43.96 -3.63 -9.19
C GLN A 89 -44.40 -5.05 -8.79
N SER A 90 -43.66 -6.08 -9.17
CA SER A 90 -43.98 -7.47 -8.88
C SER A 90 -43.89 -7.75 -7.38
N THR A 91 -44.98 -8.16 -6.74
CA THR A 91 -45.04 -8.58 -5.34
C THR A 91 -44.53 -10.03 -5.16
N GLY A 92 -43.59 -10.24 -4.25
CA GLY A 92 -43.04 -11.54 -3.93
C GLY A 92 -44.07 -12.37 -3.16
N GLN A 93 -43.99 -13.70 -3.26
CA GLN A 93 -44.95 -14.63 -2.66
C GLN A 93 -45.11 -14.51 -1.12
N ASN A 94 -44.23 -13.76 -0.43
CA ASN A 94 -44.22 -13.61 1.03
C ASN A 94 -44.50 -12.19 1.57
N GLY A 95 -45.02 -11.26 0.75
CA GLY A 95 -45.54 -9.97 1.24
C GLY A 95 -44.52 -8.95 1.81
N GLN A 96 -43.25 -9.31 1.96
CA GLN A 96 -42.14 -8.38 2.18
C GLN A 96 -41.14 -8.54 1.04
N GLN A 97 -40.88 -7.45 0.32
CA GLN A 97 -40.01 -7.52 -0.84
C GLN A 97 -39.04 -6.34 -0.88
N SER A 98 -37.77 -6.66 -1.08
CA SER A 98 -36.73 -5.65 -1.28
C SER A 98 -36.75 -5.21 -2.74
N GLN A 99 -37.25 -4.00 -3.01
CA GLN A 99 -37.20 -3.33 -4.32
C GLN A 99 -35.77 -2.93 -4.75
N ARG A 100 -34.76 -3.23 -3.91
CA ARG A 100 -33.36 -2.82 -4.06
C ARG A 100 -32.76 -3.23 -5.41
N GLY A 101 -32.81 -4.52 -5.78
CA GLY A 101 -32.18 -5.03 -7.01
C GLY A 101 -32.73 -4.37 -8.29
N PRO A 102 -34.06 -4.36 -8.49
CA PRO A 102 -34.68 -3.69 -9.63
C PRO A 102 -34.42 -2.18 -9.70
N LEU A 103 -34.40 -1.47 -8.56
CA LEU A 103 -34.07 -0.03 -8.52
C LEU A 103 -32.62 0.24 -8.92
N LEU A 104 -31.67 -0.57 -8.44
CA LEU A 104 -30.27 -0.53 -8.86
C LEU A 104 -30.12 -0.84 -10.35
N ALA A 105 -30.85 -1.83 -10.86
CA ALA A 105 -30.84 -2.19 -12.28
C ALA A 105 -31.35 -1.05 -13.17
N ARG A 106 -32.37 -0.30 -12.73
CA ARG A 106 -32.83 0.90 -13.45
C ARG A 106 -31.76 2.00 -13.49
N LEU A 107 -31.08 2.27 -12.38
CA LEU A 107 -30.00 3.25 -12.31
C LEU A 107 -28.80 2.86 -13.19
N GLU A 108 -28.43 1.59 -13.17
CA GLU A 108 -27.38 1.02 -14.03
C GLU A 108 -27.72 1.13 -15.52
N LEU A 109 -28.97 0.84 -15.89
CA LEU A 109 -29.43 1.00 -17.26
C LEU A 109 -29.32 2.46 -17.72
N ILE A 110 -29.75 3.40 -16.88
CA ILE A 110 -29.61 4.84 -17.16
C ILE A 110 -28.13 5.22 -17.35
N ASP A 111 -27.26 4.81 -16.42
CA ASP A 111 -25.82 5.09 -16.49
C ASP A 111 -25.18 4.56 -17.79
N ARG A 112 -25.46 3.31 -18.15
CA ARG A 112 -24.95 2.70 -19.39
C ARG A 112 -25.50 3.39 -20.64
N LEU A 113 -26.78 3.77 -20.65
CA LEU A 113 -27.36 4.49 -21.78
C LEU A 113 -26.69 5.84 -21.99
N LEU A 114 -26.52 6.63 -20.92
CA LEU A 114 -25.87 7.94 -20.98
C LEU A 114 -24.41 7.84 -21.46
N LYS A 115 -23.69 6.76 -21.09
CA LYS A 115 -22.33 6.48 -21.57
C LYS A 115 -22.29 6.02 -23.02
N TYR A 116 -23.25 5.21 -23.46
CA TYR A 116 -23.31 4.65 -24.81
C TYR A 116 -23.75 5.68 -25.86
N LYS A 117 -24.79 6.46 -25.54
CA LYS A 117 -25.28 7.58 -26.35
C LYS A 117 -25.77 8.65 -25.37
N PRO A 118 -25.19 9.86 -25.36
CA PRO A 118 -25.62 10.90 -24.42
C PRO A 118 -27.04 11.32 -24.76
N LEU A 119 -28.02 10.67 -24.11
CA LEU A 119 -29.42 11.02 -24.19
C LEU A 119 -29.67 12.26 -23.34
N GLU A 120 -30.53 13.15 -23.80
CA GLU A 120 -31.00 14.23 -22.95
C GLU A 120 -31.92 13.68 -21.84
N LYS A 121 -31.97 14.34 -20.69
CA LYS A 121 -32.83 13.91 -19.56
C LYS A 121 -34.32 13.83 -19.95
N THR A 122 -34.74 14.65 -20.91
CA THR A 122 -36.07 14.64 -21.53
C THR A 122 -36.36 13.34 -22.28
N GLU A 123 -35.34 12.76 -22.93
CA GLU A 123 -35.46 11.47 -23.64
C GLU A 123 -35.57 10.28 -22.66
N LEU A 124 -34.94 10.35 -21.48
CA LEU A 124 -35.08 9.32 -20.44
C LEU A 124 -36.53 9.20 -19.95
N GLN A 125 -37.23 10.33 -19.81
CA GLN A 125 -38.64 10.36 -19.41
C GLN A 125 -39.53 9.74 -20.49
N ASN A 126 -39.27 10.02 -21.77
CA ASN A 126 -40.00 9.46 -22.90
C ASN A 126 -39.92 7.92 -22.95
N HIS A 127 -38.82 7.34 -22.45
CA HIS A 127 -38.62 5.89 -22.38
C HIS A 127 -39.06 5.25 -21.05
N LYS A 128 -39.85 5.95 -20.22
CA LYS A 128 -40.38 5.48 -18.92
C LYS A 128 -39.29 5.10 -17.90
N LEU A 129 -38.02 5.49 -18.12
CA LEU A 129 -36.93 5.24 -17.17
C LEU A 129 -36.99 6.18 -15.96
N GLY A 130 -37.62 7.34 -16.14
CA GLY A 130 -37.68 8.40 -15.12
C GLY A 130 -36.36 9.14 -14.96
N LEU A 131 -36.32 10.12 -14.07
CA LEU A 131 -35.09 10.86 -13.77
C LEU A 131 -34.20 10.05 -12.79
N PRO A 132 -32.87 10.17 -12.90
CA PRO A 132 -31.95 9.55 -11.92
C PRO A 132 -32.24 9.97 -10.49
N LEU A 133 -32.57 11.25 -10.26
CA LEU A 133 -32.90 11.80 -8.94
C LEU A 133 -34.09 11.07 -8.32
N ASP A 134 -35.17 10.88 -9.06
CA ASP A 134 -36.38 10.19 -8.57
C ASP A 134 -36.07 8.73 -8.22
N SER A 135 -35.21 8.09 -9.01
CA SER A 135 -34.77 6.72 -8.76
C SER A 135 -33.95 6.58 -7.48
N LEU A 136 -33.03 7.54 -7.24
CA LEU A 136 -32.22 7.60 -6.02
C LEU A 136 -33.08 7.94 -4.80
N LYS A 137 -34.07 8.83 -4.94
CA LYS A 137 -35.05 9.12 -3.89
C LYS A 137 -35.84 7.86 -3.50
N GLN A 138 -36.37 7.12 -4.48
CA GLN A 138 -37.07 5.87 -4.22
C GLN A 138 -36.18 4.83 -3.52
N LEU A 139 -34.93 4.68 -3.97
CA LEU A 139 -33.96 3.78 -3.35
C LEU A 139 -33.67 4.19 -1.90
N ALA A 140 -33.47 5.48 -1.63
CA ALA A 140 -33.30 5.99 -0.27
C ALA A 140 -34.51 5.67 0.60
N SER A 141 -35.74 5.92 0.14
CA SER A 141 -36.97 5.63 0.90
C SER A 141 -37.12 4.16 1.28
N CYS A 142 -36.68 3.24 0.41
CA CYS A 142 -36.75 1.80 0.66
C CYS A 142 -35.67 1.30 1.64
N SER A 143 -34.53 1.98 1.74
CA SER A 143 -33.36 1.46 2.48
C SER A 143 -32.67 2.43 3.42
N TYR A 144 -33.18 3.63 3.69
CA TYR A 144 -32.49 4.65 4.51
C TYR A 144 -32.11 4.18 5.92
N THR A 145 -32.80 3.18 6.47
CA THR A 145 -32.51 2.56 7.78
C THR A 145 -31.46 1.45 7.71
N LYS A 146 -30.98 1.10 6.51
CA LYS A 146 -30.08 -0.02 6.25
C LYS A 146 -28.67 0.49 5.99
N THR A 147 -27.68 -0.20 6.54
CA THR A 147 -26.25 0.16 6.44
C THR A 147 -25.71 0.20 5.01
N TYR A 148 -26.30 -0.55 4.09
CA TYR A 148 -25.90 -0.57 2.67
C TYR A 148 -26.46 0.59 1.83
N CYS A 149 -27.40 1.39 2.36
CA CYS A 149 -28.09 2.42 1.58
C CYS A 149 -27.12 3.44 0.98
N PHE A 150 -26.16 3.92 1.77
CA PHE A 150 -25.18 4.88 1.29
C PHE A 150 -24.30 4.28 0.19
N ALA A 151 -23.84 3.04 0.35
CA ALA A 151 -23.00 2.36 -0.63
C ALA A 151 -23.72 2.23 -1.99
N ASP A 152 -25.01 1.87 -1.95
CA ASP A 152 -25.86 1.78 -3.13
C ASP A 152 -26.09 3.13 -3.81
N LEU A 153 -26.38 4.19 -3.04
CA LEU A 153 -26.59 5.55 -3.57
C LEU A 153 -25.29 6.10 -4.19
N LYS A 154 -24.17 5.91 -3.48
CA LYS A 154 -22.84 6.42 -3.86
C LYS A 154 -22.45 6.01 -5.28
N CYS A 155 -22.76 4.77 -5.70
CA CYS A 155 -22.45 4.25 -7.03
C CYS A 155 -23.06 5.04 -8.19
N TYR A 156 -24.09 5.86 -7.95
CA TYR A 156 -24.85 6.55 -8.99
C TYR A 156 -24.98 8.06 -8.75
N LEU A 157 -24.28 8.63 -7.76
CA LEU A 157 -24.30 10.08 -7.50
C LEU A 157 -23.74 10.90 -8.67
N HIS A 158 -22.86 10.32 -9.50
CA HIS A 158 -22.31 10.97 -10.69
C HIS A 158 -23.37 11.24 -11.78
N LEU A 159 -24.55 10.63 -11.68
CA LEU A 159 -25.69 10.90 -12.57
C LEU A 159 -26.41 12.21 -12.24
N LEU A 160 -26.10 12.82 -11.09
CA LEU A 160 -26.73 14.03 -10.58
C LEU A 160 -25.82 15.25 -10.73
N SER A 161 -26.42 16.40 -11.01
CA SER A 161 -25.77 17.71 -10.86
C SER A 161 -25.63 18.09 -9.38
N GLY A 162 -24.78 19.07 -9.07
CA GLY A 162 -24.61 19.56 -7.69
C GLY A 162 -25.92 20.04 -7.05
N GLN A 163 -26.83 20.65 -7.83
CA GLN A 163 -28.16 21.05 -7.35
C GLN A 163 -29.05 19.84 -7.07
N GLU A 164 -29.03 18.80 -7.92
CA GLU A 164 -29.81 17.59 -7.70
C GLU A 164 -29.29 16.77 -6.51
N ILE A 165 -27.97 16.77 -6.25
CA ILE A 165 -27.39 16.18 -5.04
C ILE A 165 -27.94 16.89 -3.81
N GLN A 166 -28.01 18.22 -3.81
CA GLN A 166 -28.57 18.99 -2.71
C GLN A 166 -30.05 18.64 -2.48
N LEU A 167 -30.85 18.53 -3.55
CA LEU A 167 -32.26 18.10 -3.45
C LEU A 167 -32.42 16.66 -2.95
N LEU A 168 -31.48 15.77 -3.25
CA LEU A 168 -31.46 14.40 -2.71
C LEU A 168 -31.14 14.42 -1.21
N VAL A 169 -30.17 15.23 -0.78
CA VAL A 169 -29.81 15.40 0.63
C VAL A 169 -30.99 15.94 1.42
N GLU A 170 -31.65 16.98 0.94
CA GLU A 170 -32.86 17.55 1.56
C GLU A 170 -33.98 16.52 1.70
N TYR A 171 -34.20 15.71 0.67
CA TYR A 171 -35.20 14.64 0.71
C TYR A 171 -34.87 13.53 1.72
N VAL A 172 -33.61 13.11 1.79
CA VAL A 172 -33.16 12.13 2.79
C VAL A 172 -33.31 12.69 4.20
N GLN A 173 -33.04 13.98 4.39
CA GLN A 173 -33.24 14.70 5.64
C GLN A 173 -34.71 14.79 6.03
N GLU A 174 -35.61 15.01 5.09
CA GLU A 174 -37.06 15.04 5.31
C GLU A 174 -37.58 13.68 5.80
N ILE A 175 -37.24 12.60 5.09
CA ILE A 175 -37.63 11.22 5.48
C ILE A 175 -37.08 10.83 6.86
N TYR A 176 -35.90 11.34 7.20
CA TYR A 176 -35.28 11.12 8.50
C TYR A 176 -35.93 12.00 9.60
N GLY A 177 -36.16 13.28 9.29
CA GLY A 177 -36.68 14.31 10.19
C GLY A 177 -38.14 14.12 10.57
N ASP A 178 -38.96 13.52 9.70
CA ASP A 178 -40.36 13.18 10.00
C ASP A 178 -40.51 12.10 11.09
N LYS A 179 -39.42 11.44 11.52
CA LYS A 179 -39.44 10.41 12.58
C LYS A 179 -38.60 10.74 13.82
N TYR A 180 -37.71 11.73 13.75
CA TYR A 180 -36.90 12.19 14.89
C TYR A 180 -36.72 13.71 14.80
N SER A 181 -37.18 14.41 15.85
CA SER A 181 -37.26 15.87 15.93
C SER A 181 -36.04 16.62 15.37
N ALA A 182 -36.35 17.64 14.56
CA ALA A 182 -35.48 18.64 13.94
C ALA A 182 -34.17 18.93 14.70
N GLY A 183 -33.08 18.35 14.19
CA GLY A 183 -31.72 18.63 14.63
C GLY A 183 -30.69 18.21 13.59
N SER A 184 -30.81 17.00 13.01
CA SER A 184 -29.73 16.37 12.24
C SER A 184 -29.46 16.93 10.83
N ALA A 185 -30.41 17.61 10.20
CA ALA A 185 -30.34 18.00 8.79
C ALA A 185 -29.28 19.10 8.50
N ASN A 186 -29.33 20.21 9.24
CA ASN A 186 -28.31 21.28 9.15
C ASN A 186 -26.90 20.81 9.60
N GLU A 187 -26.82 19.69 10.32
CA GLU A 187 -25.60 19.21 10.99
C GLU A 187 -24.72 18.38 10.07
N THR A 188 -25.29 17.59 9.17
CA THR A 188 -24.54 16.90 8.10
C THR A 188 -24.00 17.88 7.05
N ALA A 189 -24.76 18.93 6.71
CA ALA A 189 -24.30 19.99 5.81
C ALA A 189 -23.18 20.83 6.45
N ALA A 190 -23.28 21.12 7.75
CA ALA A 190 -22.25 21.84 8.51
C ALA A 190 -20.96 21.03 8.79
N LEU A 191 -21.05 19.69 8.82
CA LEU A 191 -19.91 18.76 8.80
C LEU A 191 -19.14 18.85 7.49
N CYS A 192 -19.85 18.94 6.36
CA CYS A 192 -19.24 19.14 5.04
C CYS A 192 -18.67 20.56 4.85
N SER A 193 -19.22 21.58 5.53
CA SER A 193 -18.77 22.97 5.43
C SER A 193 -17.74 23.40 6.50
N GLY A 194 -17.33 22.50 7.38
CA GLY A 194 -16.23 22.74 8.34
C GLY A 194 -16.51 23.61 9.55
N GLY A 195 -17.78 23.73 9.93
CA GLY A 195 -18.19 24.60 11.04
C GLY A 195 -18.05 23.99 12.44
N PHE A 196 -17.73 22.70 12.58
CA PHE A 196 -17.76 22.03 13.89
C PHE A 196 -16.39 21.94 14.58
N SER A 197 -16.37 22.26 15.87
CA SER A 197 -15.29 21.86 16.77
C SER A 197 -15.42 20.37 17.10
N VAL A 198 -14.29 19.70 17.34
CA VAL A 198 -14.27 18.28 17.71
C VAL A 198 -15.11 17.98 18.95
N GLN A 199 -15.23 18.93 19.87
CA GLN A 199 -16.09 18.83 21.06
C GLN A 199 -17.59 18.80 20.71
N GLN A 200 -18.02 19.55 19.68
CA GLN A 200 -19.40 19.49 19.20
C GLN A 200 -19.71 18.15 18.51
N LEU A 201 -18.71 17.53 17.89
CA LEU A 201 -18.83 16.22 17.25
C LEU A 201 -18.89 15.07 18.28
N PHE A 202 -18.16 15.17 19.39
CA PHE A 202 -18.29 14.22 20.51
C PHE A 202 -19.71 14.18 21.09
N GLY A 203 -20.40 15.33 21.14
CA GLY A 203 -21.79 15.41 21.60
C GLY A 203 -22.81 14.71 20.69
N LYS A 204 -22.40 14.27 19.49
CA LYS A 204 -23.26 13.60 18.50
C LYS A 204 -23.10 12.08 18.49
N LEU A 205 -22.11 11.53 19.19
CA LEU A 205 -21.97 10.09 19.32
C LEU A 205 -23.17 9.51 20.11
N PRO A 206 -23.65 8.31 19.74
CA PRO A 206 -24.76 7.67 20.45
C PRO A 206 -24.49 7.58 21.96
N ALA A 207 -25.48 7.89 22.80
CA ALA A 207 -25.31 7.78 24.25
C ALA A 207 -25.13 6.31 24.69
N ASP A 208 -25.83 5.38 24.01
CA ASP A 208 -25.82 3.95 24.28
C ASP A 208 -24.56 3.27 23.70
N ALA A 209 -23.80 2.60 24.56
CA ALA A 209 -22.58 1.86 24.22
C ALA A 209 -22.84 0.64 23.30
N SER A 210 -24.08 0.15 23.23
CA SER A 210 -24.46 -0.95 22.32
C SER A 210 -24.48 -0.55 20.84
N LYS A 211 -24.55 0.77 20.56
CA LYS A 211 -24.62 1.36 19.20
C LYS A 211 -23.24 1.58 18.56
N GLY A 212 -22.40 0.55 18.62
CA GLY A 212 -21.02 0.63 18.12
C GLY A 212 -20.93 0.82 16.61
N GLN A 213 -21.86 0.27 15.83
CA GLN A 213 -21.88 0.43 14.38
C GLN A 213 -22.20 1.87 13.96
N GLU A 214 -23.20 2.50 14.57
CA GLU A 214 -23.52 3.89 14.30
C GLU A 214 -22.40 4.83 14.75
N ALA A 215 -21.83 4.58 15.94
CA ALA A 215 -20.69 5.35 16.45
C ALA A 215 -19.49 5.25 15.50
N SER A 216 -19.22 4.06 14.94
CA SER A 216 -18.14 3.83 13.97
C SER A 216 -18.36 4.61 12.68
N ALA A 217 -19.58 4.64 12.15
CA ALA A 217 -19.91 5.40 10.95
C ALA A 217 -19.68 6.92 11.14
N TYR A 218 -20.12 7.47 12.28
CA TYR A 218 -19.84 8.87 12.63
C TYR A 218 -18.34 9.13 12.77
N ALA A 219 -17.61 8.25 13.46
CA ALA A 219 -16.18 8.38 13.66
C ALA A 219 -15.40 8.34 12.34
N GLN A 220 -15.79 7.46 11.41
CA GLN A 220 -15.22 7.37 10.07
C GLN A 220 -15.43 8.67 9.28
N LEU A 221 -16.64 9.24 9.33
CA LEU A 221 -16.95 10.49 8.64
C LEU A 221 -16.11 11.65 9.19
N ILE A 222 -16.02 11.77 10.51
CA ILE A 222 -15.21 12.80 11.16
C ILE A 222 -13.73 12.62 10.81
N ALA A 223 -13.21 11.38 10.84
CA ALA A 223 -11.82 11.07 10.49
C ALA A 223 -11.48 11.39 9.02
N ASN A 224 -12.41 11.16 8.09
CA ASN A 224 -12.22 11.54 6.69
C ASN A 224 -12.23 13.06 6.52
N TYR A 225 -13.11 13.77 7.24
CA TYR A 225 -13.19 15.22 7.21
C TYR A 225 -11.93 15.88 7.79
N THR A 226 -11.48 15.44 8.96
CA THR A 226 -10.24 15.94 9.58
C THR A 226 -9.01 15.63 8.73
N TRP A 227 -8.97 14.48 8.06
CA TRP A 227 -7.93 14.17 7.07
C TRP A 227 -7.96 15.15 5.90
N PHE A 228 -9.13 15.44 5.34
CA PHE A 228 -9.29 16.45 4.28
C PHE A 228 -8.78 17.83 4.73
N CYS A 229 -9.14 18.29 5.94
CA CYS A 229 -8.63 19.53 6.49
C CYS A 229 -7.12 19.53 6.71
N HIS A 230 -6.56 18.40 7.15
CA HIS A 230 -5.12 18.23 7.34
C HIS A 230 -4.36 18.40 6.02
N GLN A 231 -4.91 17.89 4.91
CA GLN A 231 -4.32 18.02 3.58
C GLN A 231 -4.34 19.46 3.04
N GLN A 232 -5.42 20.21 3.27
CA GLN A 232 -5.57 21.58 2.74
C GLN A 232 -4.72 22.63 3.48
N HIS A 233 -4.33 22.38 4.73
CA HIS A 233 -3.63 23.34 5.60
C HIS A 233 -2.27 22.83 6.11
N PHE A 234 -1.58 22.00 5.34
CA PHE A 234 -0.22 21.55 5.66
C PHE A 234 0.75 22.75 5.64
N PRO A 235 1.62 23.00 6.65
CA PRO A 235 2.05 22.10 7.74
C PRO A 235 1.54 22.47 9.16
N THR A 236 0.63 23.43 9.30
CA THR A 236 0.32 24.10 10.59
C THR A 236 -0.76 23.42 11.45
N LEU A 237 -1.49 22.42 10.95
CA LEU A 237 -2.59 21.74 11.67
C LEU A 237 -2.29 20.28 12.06
N SER A 238 -1.15 20.14 12.74
CA SER A 238 -0.74 18.96 13.52
C SER A 238 -1.86 18.45 14.46
N ASN A 239 -2.70 19.36 14.98
CA ASN A 239 -3.81 19.04 15.89
C ASN A 239 -4.96 18.21 15.30
N GLN A 240 -5.21 18.22 13.98
CA GLN A 240 -6.41 17.53 13.43
C GLN A 240 -6.25 16.01 13.37
N LEU A 241 -5.05 15.53 13.04
CA LEU A 241 -4.75 14.10 13.05
C LEU A 241 -4.83 13.53 14.47
N LEU A 242 -4.28 14.24 15.46
CA LEU A 242 -4.36 13.85 16.87
C LEU A 242 -5.81 13.82 17.37
N LYS A 243 -6.61 14.85 17.05
CA LYS A 243 -8.05 14.86 17.37
C LYS A 243 -8.79 13.66 16.80
N SER A 244 -8.42 13.23 15.59
CA SER A 244 -9.01 12.05 14.94
C SER A 244 -8.64 10.77 15.69
N ILE A 245 -7.37 10.63 16.09
CA ILE A 245 -6.91 9.49 16.87
C ILE A 245 -7.63 9.44 18.23
N ILE A 246 -7.74 10.57 18.94
CA ILE A 246 -8.44 10.65 20.24
C ILE A 246 -9.90 10.21 20.09
N LEU A 247 -10.59 10.69 19.05
CA LEU A 247 -11.96 10.30 18.76
C LEU A 247 -12.08 8.79 18.48
N LEU A 248 -11.23 8.26 17.61
CA LEU A 248 -11.29 6.85 17.23
C LEU A 248 -10.92 5.92 18.40
N GLU A 249 -9.93 6.28 19.22
CA GLU A 249 -9.58 5.56 20.45
C GLU A 249 -10.73 5.60 21.47
N TYR A 250 -11.40 6.75 21.62
CA TYR A 250 -12.59 6.86 22.47
C TYR A 250 -13.71 5.94 21.99
N VAL A 251 -13.99 5.93 20.68
CA VAL A 251 -15.04 5.09 20.10
C VAL A 251 -14.70 3.60 20.29
N LEU A 252 -13.45 3.21 20.03
CA LEU A 252 -13.01 1.83 20.22
C LEU A 252 -13.08 1.39 21.69
N ALA A 253 -12.80 2.28 22.64
CA ALA A 253 -12.82 1.96 24.06
C ALA A 253 -14.24 1.94 24.68
N LYS A 254 -15.13 2.83 24.21
CA LYS A 254 -16.45 3.02 24.82
C LYS A 254 -17.52 2.06 24.28
N TYR A 255 -17.53 1.79 22.98
CA TYR A 255 -18.62 1.07 22.34
C TYR A 255 -18.29 -0.41 22.15
N THR A 256 -19.28 -1.26 22.35
CA THR A 256 -19.20 -2.69 22.01
C THR A 256 -19.58 -2.90 20.54
N ASN A 257 -18.96 -3.86 19.84
CA ASN A 257 -19.24 -4.18 18.44
C ASN A 257 -18.96 -3.03 17.45
N CYS A 258 -17.83 -2.34 17.63
CA CYS A 258 -17.34 -1.37 16.65
C CYS A 258 -17.02 -2.04 15.31
N ASP A 259 -17.23 -1.29 14.24
CA ASP A 259 -16.87 -1.71 12.90
C ASP A 259 -15.34 -1.72 12.72
N ALA A 260 -14.82 -2.63 11.88
CA ALA A 260 -13.39 -2.79 11.64
C ALA A 260 -12.73 -1.54 11.03
N THR A 261 -13.50 -0.64 10.40
CA THR A 261 -13.02 0.65 9.88
C THR A 261 -12.36 1.51 10.94
N VAL A 262 -12.83 1.50 12.19
CA VAL A 262 -12.25 2.30 13.29
C VAL A 262 -10.81 1.87 13.59
N PRO A 263 -10.53 0.59 13.97
CA PRO A 263 -9.16 0.15 14.18
C PRO A 263 -8.29 0.19 12.92
N LEU A 264 -8.85 0.06 11.70
CA LEU A 264 -8.09 0.25 10.46
C LEU A 264 -7.63 1.70 10.24
N LEU A 265 -8.50 2.68 10.50
CA LEU A 265 -8.15 4.10 10.48
C LEU A 265 -7.12 4.45 11.55
N LEU A 266 -7.24 3.87 12.75
CA LEU A 266 -6.22 4.01 13.79
C LEU A 266 -4.88 3.45 13.33
N CYS A 267 -4.85 2.27 12.70
CA CYS A 267 -3.62 1.71 12.13
C CYS A 267 -2.97 2.70 11.15
N ARG A 268 -3.76 3.29 10.25
CA ARG A 268 -3.28 4.30 9.30
C ARG A 268 -2.70 5.51 10.01
N PHE A 269 -3.44 6.14 10.91
CA PHE A 269 -2.99 7.36 11.56
C PHE A 269 -1.78 7.12 12.47
N TYR A 270 -1.77 6.04 13.27
CA TYR A 270 -0.59 5.68 14.05
C TYR A 270 0.62 5.33 13.18
N SER A 271 0.43 4.71 12.00
CA SER A 271 1.54 4.43 11.09
C SER A 271 2.23 5.69 10.57
N LEU A 272 1.48 6.78 10.34
CA LEU A 272 2.02 8.09 9.96
C LEU A 272 2.83 8.72 11.10
N LEU A 273 2.44 8.43 12.34
CA LEU A 273 3.07 8.95 13.56
C LEU A 273 4.18 8.05 14.10
N GLY A 274 4.47 6.88 13.52
CA GLY A 274 5.46 5.96 14.08
C GLY A 274 5.01 5.22 15.35
N GLY A 275 3.71 5.14 15.60
CA GLY A 275 3.10 4.35 16.67
C GLY A 275 3.07 2.84 16.37
N SER A 276 4.18 2.24 15.95
CA SER A 276 4.18 0.87 15.41
C SER A 276 3.71 -0.20 16.41
N LYS A 277 3.99 0.01 17.71
CA LYS A 277 3.51 -0.87 18.79
C LYS A 277 1.98 -0.90 18.87
N ARG A 278 1.36 0.28 18.84
CA ARG A 278 -0.10 0.41 18.85
C ARG A 278 -0.71 -0.18 17.59
N VAL A 279 -0.08 0.00 16.43
CA VAL A 279 -0.50 -0.67 15.18
C VAL A 279 -0.44 -2.20 15.33
N ALA A 280 0.59 -2.76 15.95
CA ALA A 280 0.68 -4.20 16.20
C ALA A 280 -0.44 -4.71 17.13
N GLU A 281 -0.79 -3.96 18.17
CA GLU A 281 -1.92 -4.27 19.06
C GLU A 281 -3.26 -4.21 18.31
N LEU A 282 -3.48 -3.20 17.47
CA LEU A 282 -4.71 -3.04 16.69
C LEU A 282 -4.86 -4.14 15.62
N VAL A 283 -3.77 -4.53 14.96
CA VAL A 283 -3.76 -5.67 14.02
C VAL A 283 -4.10 -6.98 14.73
N LYS A 284 -3.62 -7.17 15.97
CA LYS A 284 -4.01 -8.31 16.80
C LYS A 284 -5.49 -8.23 17.23
N HIS A 285 -5.98 -7.03 17.54
CA HIS A 285 -7.39 -6.81 17.88
C HIS A 285 -8.32 -7.11 16.70
N LEU A 286 -7.91 -6.78 15.48
CA LEU A 286 -8.60 -7.12 14.23
C LEU A 286 -8.55 -8.62 13.88
N ASP A 287 -7.80 -9.42 14.64
CA ASP A 287 -7.60 -10.86 14.42
C ASP A 287 -7.09 -11.23 13.02
N ILE A 288 -6.24 -10.39 12.43
CA ILE A 288 -5.69 -10.59 11.08
C ILE A 288 -4.77 -11.81 11.06
N LYS A 289 -5.16 -12.86 10.33
CA LYS A 289 -4.47 -14.16 10.28
C LYS A 289 -4.27 -14.69 8.86
N TYR A 290 -3.29 -15.58 8.72
CA TYR A 290 -3.01 -16.33 7.48
C TYR A 290 -2.93 -15.41 6.25
N ILE A 291 -3.71 -15.69 5.20
CA ILE A 291 -3.72 -14.94 3.94
C ILE A 291 -4.09 -13.45 4.11
N GLN A 292 -4.80 -13.08 5.19
CA GLN A 292 -5.07 -11.67 5.47
C GLN A 292 -3.80 -10.89 5.80
N ARG A 293 -2.73 -11.55 6.26
CA ARG A 293 -1.42 -10.91 6.46
C ARG A 293 -0.77 -10.51 5.14
N ASP A 294 -1.16 -11.14 4.02
CA ASP A 294 -0.75 -10.76 2.67
C ASP A 294 -1.66 -9.63 2.14
N SER A 295 -2.98 -9.80 2.15
CA SER A 295 -3.89 -8.78 1.61
C SER A 295 -3.94 -7.49 2.43
N MET A 296 -3.70 -7.56 3.74
CA MET A 296 -3.68 -6.41 4.66
C MET A 296 -2.26 -6.10 5.17
N GLY A 297 -1.23 -6.66 4.54
CA GLY A 297 0.17 -6.44 4.91
C GLY A 297 0.58 -4.97 4.90
N TYR A 298 -0.14 -4.13 4.14
CA TYR A 298 0.07 -2.68 4.04
C TYR A 298 -0.03 -1.94 5.38
N LEU A 299 -0.71 -2.52 6.38
CA LEU A 299 -0.83 -1.91 7.71
C LEU A 299 0.51 -1.90 8.47
N GLN A 300 1.39 -2.86 8.20
CA GLN A 300 2.62 -3.09 8.98
C GLN A 300 3.89 -3.14 8.12
N CYS A 301 3.77 -3.35 6.81
CA CYS A 301 4.92 -3.44 5.92
C CYS A 301 5.73 -2.14 5.96
N LEU A 302 7.05 -2.30 6.07
CA LEU A 302 8.03 -1.23 6.21
C LEU A 302 7.85 -0.31 7.43
N LEU A 303 6.94 -0.63 8.36
CA LEU A 303 6.62 0.29 9.46
C LEU A 303 7.71 0.31 10.53
N ASP A 304 8.10 -0.85 11.03
CA ASP A 304 9.07 -0.95 12.13
C ASP A 304 10.46 -0.48 11.70
N ASP A 305 10.91 -0.87 10.49
CA ASP A 305 12.20 -0.46 9.94
C ASP A 305 12.25 1.04 9.61
N LYS A 306 11.13 1.63 9.14
CA LYS A 306 11.04 3.07 8.94
C LYS A 306 11.31 3.86 10.22
N TYR A 307 10.94 3.35 11.40
CA TYR A 307 11.13 4.04 12.67
C TYR A 307 12.21 3.40 13.55
N GLY A 308 13.11 2.61 12.98
CA GLY A 308 14.31 2.11 13.66
C GLY A 308 14.11 0.95 14.65
N LYS A 309 12.95 0.28 14.61
CA LYS A 309 12.68 -0.94 15.40
C LYS A 309 13.12 -2.20 14.65
N PHE A 310 14.40 -2.28 14.31
CA PHE A 310 14.97 -3.31 13.43
C PHE A 310 14.73 -4.76 13.89
N LYS A 311 14.86 -5.06 15.18
CA LYS A 311 14.55 -6.36 15.79
C LYS A 311 13.09 -6.74 15.58
N SER A 312 12.17 -5.80 15.80
CA SER A 312 10.74 -6.04 15.58
C SER A 312 10.45 -6.28 14.09
N ALA A 313 11.11 -5.52 13.21
CA ALA A 313 11.03 -5.69 11.77
C ALA A 313 11.57 -7.08 11.33
N ILE A 314 12.75 -7.49 11.81
CA ILE A 314 13.38 -8.78 11.50
C ILE A 314 12.49 -9.95 11.95
N LEU A 315 11.96 -9.90 13.17
CA LEU A 315 11.03 -10.92 13.67
C LEU A 315 9.76 -10.99 12.81
N ARG A 316 9.25 -9.84 12.36
CA ARG A 316 8.07 -9.76 11.49
C ARG A 316 8.33 -10.38 10.12
N TYR A 317 9.42 -10.00 9.45
CA TYR A 317 9.76 -10.55 8.14
C TYR A 317 10.08 -12.05 8.23
N THR A 318 10.80 -12.49 9.26
CA THR A 318 11.01 -13.93 9.52
C THR A 318 9.68 -14.68 9.66
N SER A 319 8.73 -14.13 10.42
CA SER A 319 7.39 -14.71 10.58
C SER A 319 6.56 -14.70 9.29
N LEU A 320 6.75 -13.72 8.42
CA LEU A 320 6.11 -13.68 7.10
C LEU A 320 6.72 -14.71 6.15
N GLY A 321 8.04 -14.92 6.18
CA GLY A 321 8.71 -15.96 5.38
C GLY A 321 8.13 -17.34 5.68
N VAL A 322 8.03 -17.68 6.97
CA VAL A 322 7.41 -18.93 7.43
C VAL A 322 5.95 -19.06 6.95
N LEU A 323 5.19 -17.96 6.92
CA LEU A 323 3.81 -17.97 6.43
C LEU A 323 3.75 -18.33 4.94
N TYR A 324 4.62 -17.75 4.10
CA TYR A 324 4.63 -18.04 2.67
C TYR A 324 5.06 -19.50 2.40
N ASP A 325 6.11 -19.98 3.08
CA ASP A 325 6.57 -21.39 2.97
C ASP A 325 5.49 -22.38 3.42
N GLN A 326 4.75 -22.05 4.46
CA GLN A 326 3.64 -22.88 4.93
C GLN A 326 2.46 -22.84 3.95
N SER A 327 2.11 -21.65 3.43
CA SER A 327 1.01 -21.50 2.48
C SER A 327 1.26 -22.28 1.18
N GLU A 328 2.49 -22.25 0.67
CA GLU A 328 2.86 -23.03 -0.52
C GLU A 328 2.70 -24.53 -0.29
N ARG A 329 3.17 -25.05 0.85
CA ARG A 329 3.05 -26.46 1.22
C ARG A 329 1.59 -26.89 1.37
N GLU A 330 0.80 -26.16 2.15
CA GLU A 330 -0.61 -26.48 2.41
C GLU A 330 -1.44 -26.49 1.12
N VAL A 331 -1.23 -25.53 0.23
CA VAL A 331 -1.98 -25.49 -1.03
C VAL A 331 -1.49 -26.56 -2.01
N SER A 332 -0.20 -26.90 -2.01
CA SER A 332 0.33 -28.03 -2.79
C SER A 332 -0.33 -29.35 -2.37
N GLU A 333 -0.52 -29.58 -1.07
CA GLU A 333 -1.29 -30.72 -0.56
C GLU A 333 -2.77 -30.67 -0.99
N CYS A 334 -3.38 -29.48 -0.96
CA CYS A 334 -4.75 -29.29 -1.46
C CYS A 334 -4.88 -29.64 -2.95
N ILE A 335 -3.88 -29.31 -3.77
CA ILE A 335 -3.85 -29.66 -5.21
C ILE A 335 -3.82 -31.18 -5.38
N VAL A 336 -2.95 -31.88 -4.63
CA VAL A 336 -2.87 -33.35 -4.65
C VAL A 336 -4.20 -33.98 -4.23
N ASN A 337 -4.83 -33.46 -3.18
CA ASN A 337 -6.13 -33.94 -2.71
C ASN A 337 -7.27 -33.65 -3.71
N ALA A 338 -7.22 -32.52 -4.43
CA ALA A 338 -8.16 -32.20 -5.48
C ALA A 338 -8.08 -33.20 -6.65
N TYR A 339 -6.87 -33.63 -7.03
CA TYR A 339 -6.68 -34.71 -8.01
C TYR A 339 -7.26 -36.04 -7.52
N LYS A 340 -6.94 -36.45 -6.29
CA LYS A 340 -7.42 -37.72 -5.69
C LYS A 340 -8.94 -37.79 -5.62
N ASN A 341 -9.60 -36.67 -5.31
CA ASN A 341 -11.04 -36.61 -5.11
C ASN A 341 -11.83 -36.18 -6.36
N GLY A 342 -11.19 -36.05 -7.53
CA GLY A 342 -11.87 -35.67 -8.78
C GLY A 342 -12.35 -34.22 -8.85
N HIS A 343 -11.84 -33.31 -8.03
CA HIS A 343 -12.20 -31.88 -8.01
C HIS A 343 -11.41 -31.05 -9.03
N PHE A 344 -11.33 -31.54 -10.28
CA PHE A 344 -10.48 -30.94 -11.32
C PHE A 344 -10.77 -29.46 -11.59
N SER A 345 -12.02 -29.02 -11.42
CA SER A 345 -12.42 -27.63 -11.64
C SER A 345 -11.83 -26.61 -10.64
N GLN A 346 -11.29 -27.07 -9.50
CA GLN A 346 -10.65 -26.20 -8.51
C GLN A 346 -9.12 -26.12 -8.70
N ILE A 347 -8.51 -27.10 -9.36
CA ILE A 347 -7.06 -27.20 -9.51
C ILE A 347 -6.45 -25.95 -10.16
N PRO A 348 -6.97 -25.42 -11.29
CA PRO A 348 -6.41 -24.19 -11.87
C PRO A 348 -6.44 -23.00 -10.92
N LYS A 349 -7.49 -22.90 -10.07
CA LYS A 349 -7.62 -21.82 -9.09
C LYS A 349 -6.64 -21.98 -7.93
N LEU A 350 -6.40 -23.21 -7.47
CA LEU A 350 -5.41 -23.50 -6.45
C LEU A 350 -4.00 -23.18 -6.96
N CYS A 351 -3.67 -23.57 -8.21
CA CYS A 351 -2.40 -23.20 -8.83
C CYS A 351 -2.24 -21.68 -8.99
N GLU A 352 -3.30 -20.98 -9.41
CA GLU A 352 -3.30 -19.51 -9.49
C GLU A 352 -3.12 -18.87 -8.11
N PHE A 353 -3.75 -19.42 -7.09
CA PHE A 353 -3.65 -18.94 -5.71
C PHE A 353 -2.22 -19.06 -5.16
N VAL A 354 -1.57 -20.23 -5.31
CA VAL A 354 -0.15 -20.39 -4.91
C VAL A 354 0.71 -19.39 -5.65
N ARG A 355 0.56 -19.29 -6.97
CA ARG A 355 1.35 -18.37 -7.77
C ARG A 355 1.23 -16.93 -7.29
N LYS A 356 0.01 -16.47 -6.97
CA LYS A 356 -0.24 -15.12 -6.43
C LYS A 356 0.37 -14.93 -5.04
N CYS A 357 0.37 -15.95 -4.19
CA CYS A 357 0.98 -15.88 -2.86
C CYS A 357 2.50 -15.84 -2.95
N SER A 358 3.12 -16.77 -3.68
CA SER A 358 4.59 -16.87 -3.81
C SER A 358 5.21 -15.68 -4.54
N HIS A 359 4.45 -15.03 -5.43
CA HIS A 359 4.89 -13.82 -6.12
C HIS A 359 4.22 -12.56 -5.55
N SER A 360 3.70 -12.60 -4.33
CA SER A 360 3.17 -11.39 -3.70
C SER A 360 4.27 -10.34 -3.52
N MET A 361 3.93 -9.07 -3.72
CA MET A 361 4.82 -7.94 -3.37
C MET A 361 5.35 -8.00 -1.92
N TYR A 362 4.56 -8.56 -0.98
CA TYR A 362 4.99 -8.70 0.41
C TYR A 362 5.86 -9.93 0.65
N CYS A 363 5.75 -10.95 -0.19
CA CYS A 363 6.72 -12.03 -0.22
C CYS A 363 8.09 -11.49 -0.66
N ALA A 364 8.12 -10.70 -1.75
CA ALA A 364 9.34 -10.03 -2.20
C ALA A 364 9.88 -9.03 -1.15
N ALA A 365 9.02 -8.23 -0.52
CA ALA A 365 9.42 -7.33 0.56
C ALA A 365 10.02 -8.08 1.75
N THR A 366 9.44 -9.23 2.10
CA THR A 366 9.90 -10.08 3.19
C THR A 366 11.31 -10.59 2.93
N ASP A 367 11.59 -11.12 1.74
CA ASP A 367 12.95 -11.56 1.37
C ASP A 367 13.95 -10.39 1.44
N VAL A 368 13.69 -9.31 0.69
CA VAL A 368 14.62 -8.18 0.55
C VAL A 368 14.91 -7.53 1.90
N MET A 369 13.87 -7.23 2.67
CA MET A 369 14.03 -6.52 3.95
C MET A 369 14.62 -7.43 5.02
N ASN A 370 14.29 -8.72 5.04
CA ASN A 370 14.91 -9.65 5.99
C ASN A 370 16.41 -9.77 5.72
N ARG A 371 16.80 -9.93 4.45
CA ARG A 371 18.22 -9.99 4.04
C ARG A 371 18.97 -8.74 4.47
N SER A 372 18.43 -7.56 4.15
CA SER A 372 19.09 -6.29 4.45
C SER A 372 19.23 -6.04 5.96
N LEU A 373 18.12 -6.17 6.70
CA LEU A 373 18.10 -5.85 8.13
C LEU A 373 18.82 -6.89 8.98
N SER A 374 18.67 -8.19 8.69
CA SER A 374 19.35 -9.25 9.44
C SER A 374 20.87 -9.19 9.25
N SER A 375 21.32 -8.87 8.04
CA SER A 375 22.74 -8.62 7.75
C SER A 375 23.28 -7.44 8.55
N CYS A 376 22.51 -6.35 8.64
CA CYS A 376 22.92 -5.14 9.37
C CYS A 376 22.89 -5.32 10.89
N PHE A 377 21.87 -5.98 11.44
CA PHE A 377 21.52 -5.82 12.86
C PHE A 377 21.39 -7.13 13.65
N ALA A 378 21.35 -8.31 13.01
CA ALA A 378 21.16 -9.59 13.69
C ALA A 378 22.38 -10.51 13.65
N ILE A 379 22.99 -10.68 12.47
CA ILE A 379 24.00 -11.71 12.22
C ILE A 379 25.39 -11.22 12.58
N ASP A 380 26.20 -12.07 13.21
CA ASP A 380 27.55 -11.73 13.64
C ASP A 380 28.69 -12.16 12.72
N SER A 381 28.53 -13.28 12.01
CA SER A 381 29.53 -13.79 11.07
C SER A 381 29.50 -13.05 9.74
N LEU A 382 30.66 -12.59 9.27
CA LEU A 382 30.81 -11.95 7.95
C LEU A 382 30.44 -12.89 6.80
N ASP A 383 30.77 -14.18 6.91
CA ASP A 383 30.48 -15.16 5.86
C ASP A 383 28.96 -15.38 5.73
N VAL A 384 28.25 -15.44 6.86
CA VAL A 384 26.79 -15.58 6.86
C VAL A 384 26.10 -14.29 6.40
N ILE A 385 26.62 -13.12 6.78
CA ILE A 385 26.14 -11.82 6.29
C ILE A 385 26.24 -11.76 4.76
N ALA A 386 27.39 -12.18 4.23
CA ALA A 386 27.66 -12.22 2.80
C ALA A 386 26.65 -13.08 2.04
N GLU A 387 26.43 -14.32 2.48
CA GLU A 387 25.45 -15.23 1.89
C GLU A 387 24.04 -14.66 1.98
N MET A 388 23.68 -14.06 3.12
CA MET A 388 22.36 -13.45 3.30
C MET A 388 22.14 -12.21 2.41
N LEU A 389 23.15 -11.35 2.24
CA LEU A 389 23.05 -10.19 1.34
C LEU A 389 22.85 -10.62 -0.11
N LEU A 390 23.48 -11.71 -0.55
CA LEU A 390 23.29 -12.28 -1.88
C LEU A 390 21.89 -12.91 -2.03
N GLY A 391 21.44 -13.67 -1.03
CA GLY A 391 20.19 -14.42 -1.08
C GLY A 391 20.33 -15.76 -1.83
N GLU A 392 19.29 -16.60 -1.75
CA GLU A 392 19.23 -17.88 -2.47
C GLU A 392 19.21 -17.67 -3.99
N ASN A 393 19.85 -18.55 -4.76
CA ASN A 393 19.97 -18.43 -6.23
C ASN A 393 20.51 -17.06 -6.70
N ASP A 394 21.59 -16.57 -6.08
CA ASP A 394 22.14 -15.22 -6.32
C ASP A 394 21.13 -14.07 -6.07
N GLY A 395 20.05 -14.36 -5.34
CA GLY A 395 18.98 -13.45 -4.97
C GLY A 395 18.03 -13.08 -6.09
N GLN A 396 18.03 -13.77 -7.24
CA GLN A 396 17.20 -13.35 -8.37
C GLN A 396 15.70 -13.37 -8.04
N ILE A 397 15.07 -12.20 -8.11
CA ILE A 397 13.62 -12.04 -7.99
C ILE A 397 13.07 -11.78 -9.39
N GLU A 398 12.07 -12.58 -9.79
CA GLU A 398 11.34 -12.39 -11.05
C GLU A 398 10.33 -11.24 -10.92
N TRP A 399 10.83 -10.01 -10.97
CA TRP A 399 10.06 -8.78 -10.74
C TRP A 399 8.84 -8.65 -11.66
N GLU A 400 8.86 -9.25 -12.85
CA GLU A 400 7.77 -9.25 -13.82
C GLU A 400 6.58 -10.09 -13.37
N LYS A 401 6.81 -11.08 -12.49
CA LYS A 401 5.76 -11.95 -11.95
C LYS A 401 5.15 -11.44 -10.64
N VAL A 402 5.78 -10.44 -10.02
CA VAL A 402 5.33 -9.90 -8.73
C VAL A 402 3.93 -9.29 -8.86
N SER A 403 3.02 -9.70 -7.97
CA SER A 403 1.61 -9.28 -7.97
C SER A 403 1.24 -8.44 -6.75
N ASP A 404 0.31 -7.51 -6.97
CA ASP A 404 -0.34 -6.75 -5.91
C ASP A 404 -1.60 -7.47 -5.41
N ASN A 405 -1.53 -8.00 -4.19
CA ASN A 405 -2.64 -8.71 -3.54
C ASN A 405 -3.36 -7.84 -2.49
N ARG A 406 -3.00 -6.57 -2.35
CA ARG A 406 -3.52 -5.69 -1.28
C ARG A 406 -5.01 -5.44 -1.42
N ASP A 407 -5.74 -5.45 -0.31
CA ASP A 407 -7.16 -5.10 -0.28
C ASP A 407 -7.37 -3.65 0.17
N PHE A 408 -7.45 -2.75 -0.81
CA PHE A 408 -7.76 -1.33 -0.59
C PHE A 408 -9.25 -1.07 -0.34
N GLY A 409 -10.13 -2.06 -0.59
CA GLY A 409 -11.58 -1.91 -0.38
C GLY A 409 -11.97 -1.83 1.10
N MET A 410 -11.10 -2.27 1.99
CA MET A 410 -11.33 -2.28 3.44
C MET A 410 -11.42 -0.89 4.07
N LEU A 411 -10.73 0.11 3.49
CA LEU A 411 -10.83 1.49 3.91
C LEU A 411 -11.72 2.24 2.93
N ALA A 412 -13.02 2.17 3.20
CA ALA A 412 -14.01 2.85 2.38
C ALA A 412 -13.80 4.36 2.44
N SER A 413 -13.45 4.94 1.30
CA SER A 413 -13.40 6.38 1.16
C SER A 413 -14.80 6.98 1.12
N LEU A 414 -15.05 8.01 1.93
CA LEU A 414 -16.35 8.68 1.99
C LEU A 414 -16.47 9.86 1.01
N THR A 415 -15.42 10.14 0.24
CA THR A 415 -15.39 11.22 -0.72
C THR A 415 -16.22 10.87 -1.97
N ALA A 416 -17.08 11.80 -2.39
CA ALA A 416 -18.08 11.58 -3.44
C ALA A 416 -17.49 11.40 -4.85
N ILE A 417 -16.20 11.73 -5.03
CA ILE A 417 -15.50 11.76 -6.33
C ILE A 417 -14.71 10.46 -6.58
N HIS A 418 -14.74 9.50 -5.65
CA HIS A 418 -14.04 8.22 -5.83
C HIS A 418 -14.68 7.36 -6.91
N SER A 419 -14.23 7.56 -8.14
CA SER A 419 -14.37 6.58 -9.19
C SER A 419 -13.52 5.34 -8.84
N GLU A 420 -13.92 4.15 -9.30
CA GLU A 420 -13.05 2.97 -9.22
C GLU A 420 -11.68 3.22 -9.89
N ALA A 421 -11.61 4.16 -10.85
CA ALA A 421 -10.37 4.56 -11.50
C ALA A 421 -9.42 5.30 -10.53
N ASP A 422 -9.92 6.17 -9.66
CA ASP A 422 -9.08 6.87 -8.67
C ASP A 422 -8.39 5.90 -7.69
N LEU A 423 -9.10 4.86 -7.24
CA LEU A 423 -8.52 3.83 -6.38
C LEU A 423 -7.52 2.95 -7.13
N LYS A 424 -7.76 2.72 -8.43
CA LYS A 424 -6.82 2.02 -9.30
C LYS A 424 -5.51 2.81 -9.43
N ASP A 425 -5.58 4.12 -9.63
CA ASP A 425 -4.39 4.98 -9.70
C ASP A 425 -3.60 4.96 -8.38
N VAL A 426 -4.28 5.09 -7.22
CA VAL A 426 -3.65 4.97 -5.89
C VAL A 426 -2.94 3.62 -5.73
N ARG A 427 -3.58 2.55 -6.20
CA ARG A 427 -3.02 1.19 -6.12
C ARG A 427 -1.78 1.06 -6.99
N GLU A 428 -1.87 1.47 -8.25
CA GLU A 428 -0.76 1.40 -9.21
C GLU A 428 0.43 2.25 -8.76
N ASP A 429 0.20 3.51 -8.38
CA ASP A 429 1.24 4.40 -7.89
C ASP A 429 1.94 3.83 -6.65
N SER A 430 1.18 3.40 -5.64
CA SER A 430 1.76 2.85 -4.41
C SER A 430 2.43 1.49 -4.61
N PHE A 431 1.96 0.69 -5.56
CA PHE A 431 2.61 -0.56 -5.95
C PHE A 431 3.97 -0.28 -6.58
N ASN A 432 3.99 0.60 -7.59
CA ASN A 432 5.20 0.98 -8.31
C ASN A 432 6.24 1.63 -7.39
N GLU A 433 5.79 2.48 -6.45
CA GLU A 433 6.66 3.09 -5.45
C GLU A 433 7.33 2.03 -4.57
N LEU A 434 6.54 1.08 -4.04
CA LEU A 434 7.08 0.02 -3.19
C LEU A 434 8.05 -0.87 -3.96
N ILE A 435 7.67 -1.35 -5.14
CA ILE A 435 8.53 -2.21 -5.97
C ILE A 435 9.83 -1.49 -6.34
N SER A 436 9.75 -0.20 -6.68
CA SER A 436 10.92 0.61 -6.99
C SER A 436 11.86 0.73 -5.80
N SER A 437 11.33 0.95 -4.60
CA SER A 437 12.11 0.99 -3.35
C SER A 437 12.72 -0.37 -3.00
N LEU A 438 11.98 -1.47 -3.18
CA LEU A 438 12.47 -2.82 -2.93
C LEU A 438 13.57 -3.22 -3.92
N LYS A 439 13.42 -2.88 -5.20
CA LYS A 439 14.47 -3.09 -6.21
C LYS A 439 15.76 -2.35 -5.87
N LEU A 440 15.68 -1.10 -5.42
CA LEU A 440 16.86 -0.35 -4.97
C LEU A 440 17.58 -1.07 -3.84
N GLU A 441 16.83 -1.48 -2.81
CA GLU A 441 17.38 -2.17 -1.66
C GLU A 441 17.96 -3.55 -2.03
N HIS A 442 17.25 -4.28 -2.88
CA HIS A 442 17.63 -5.59 -3.40
C HIS A 442 18.95 -5.55 -4.19
N TYR A 443 19.02 -4.67 -5.20
CA TYR A 443 20.22 -4.53 -6.02
C TYR A 443 21.40 -4.00 -5.20
N LEU A 444 21.15 -3.12 -4.23
CA LEU A 444 22.20 -2.66 -3.33
C LEU A 444 22.75 -3.79 -2.45
N CYS A 445 21.87 -4.61 -1.85
CA CYS A 445 22.28 -5.77 -1.07
C CYS A 445 23.13 -6.73 -1.90
N ARG A 446 22.71 -7.02 -3.15
CA ARG A 446 23.51 -7.86 -4.07
C ARG A 446 24.85 -7.21 -4.41
N ALA A 447 24.87 -5.93 -4.75
CA ALA A 447 26.09 -5.21 -5.12
C ALA A 447 27.14 -5.24 -4.00
N ILE A 448 26.69 -5.14 -2.74
CA ILE A 448 27.56 -5.23 -1.56
C ILE A 448 27.92 -6.69 -1.25
N GLY A 449 26.96 -7.61 -1.29
CA GLY A 449 27.14 -9.02 -1.00
C GLY A 449 28.13 -9.70 -1.95
N VAL A 450 28.21 -9.26 -3.21
CA VAL A 450 29.13 -9.81 -4.22
C VAL A 450 30.58 -9.79 -3.74
N PHE A 451 31.02 -8.79 -2.95
CA PHE A 451 32.43 -8.71 -2.49
C PHE A 451 32.92 -9.92 -1.70
N SER A 452 32.01 -10.72 -1.15
CA SER A 452 32.33 -11.94 -0.41
C SER A 452 32.65 -13.17 -1.26
N HIS A 453 32.30 -13.15 -2.55
CA HIS A 453 32.36 -14.34 -3.38
C HIS A 453 33.82 -14.76 -3.58
N LYS A 454 34.17 -16.01 -3.24
CA LYS A 454 35.55 -16.53 -3.37
C LYS A 454 36.11 -16.42 -4.80
N GLN A 455 35.24 -16.26 -5.79
CA GLN A 455 35.54 -16.02 -7.20
C GLN A 455 34.74 -14.84 -7.75
N VAL A 456 34.81 -13.65 -7.13
CA VAL A 456 34.23 -12.45 -7.78
C VAL A 456 34.93 -12.24 -9.12
N THR A 457 34.18 -12.34 -10.22
CA THR A 457 34.61 -11.89 -11.53
C THR A 457 34.22 -10.42 -11.71
N LYS A 458 35.03 -9.69 -12.48
CA LYS A 458 34.69 -8.31 -12.88
C LYS A 458 33.33 -8.26 -13.59
N GLU A 459 33.05 -9.25 -14.43
CA GLU A 459 31.79 -9.34 -15.17
C GLU A 459 30.59 -9.44 -14.23
N LYS A 460 30.63 -10.33 -13.22
CA LYS A 460 29.54 -10.47 -12.23
C LYS A 460 29.35 -9.17 -11.43
N PHE A 461 30.45 -8.56 -10.97
CA PHE A 461 30.35 -7.30 -10.23
C PHE A 461 29.84 -6.13 -11.08
N THR A 462 30.36 -5.97 -12.30
CA THR A 462 29.92 -4.90 -13.21
C THR A 462 28.47 -5.07 -13.62
N SER A 463 28.00 -6.31 -13.84
CA SER A 463 26.59 -6.61 -14.09
C SER A 463 25.69 -6.18 -12.92
N VAL A 464 26.01 -6.59 -11.68
CA VAL A 464 25.20 -6.24 -10.51
C VAL A 464 25.26 -4.74 -10.20
N LEU A 465 26.42 -4.11 -10.37
CA LEU A 465 26.57 -2.67 -10.23
C LEU A 465 25.70 -1.92 -11.25
N GLN A 466 25.70 -2.37 -12.50
CA GLN A 466 24.89 -1.79 -13.57
C GLN A 466 23.39 -1.93 -13.29
N GLU A 467 22.93 -3.07 -12.75
CA GLU A 467 21.54 -3.24 -12.32
C GLU A 467 21.15 -2.19 -11.26
N PHE A 468 22.01 -1.99 -10.24
CA PHE A 468 21.77 -0.99 -9.20
C PHE A 468 21.77 0.44 -9.75
N THR A 469 22.80 0.84 -10.50
CA THR A 469 22.94 2.22 -10.98
C THR A 469 21.87 2.58 -12.01
N SER A 470 21.55 1.67 -12.93
CA SER A 470 20.49 1.90 -13.93
C SER A 470 19.13 2.07 -13.25
N HIS A 471 18.83 1.26 -12.24
CA HIS A 471 17.57 1.37 -11.50
C HIS A 471 17.53 2.61 -10.58
N LEU A 472 18.66 3.03 -10.02
CA LEU A 472 18.77 4.29 -9.28
C LEU A 472 18.49 5.50 -10.18
N GLU A 473 19.09 5.55 -11.38
CA GLU A 473 18.83 6.60 -12.36
C GLU A 473 17.38 6.60 -12.83
N TYR A 474 16.79 5.42 -13.05
CA TYR A 474 15.37 5.28 -13.34
C TYR A 474 14.52 5.90 -12.21
N CYS A 475 14.78 5.54 -10.95
CA CYS A 475 14.03 6.08 -9.82
C CYS A 475 14.19 7.60 -9.69
N GLN A 476 15.40 8.13 -9.89
CA GLN A 476 15.64 9.58 -9.84
C GLN A 476 14.85 10.36 -10.90
N LYS A 477 14.70 9.79 -12.11
CA LYS A 477 13.89 10.38 -13.18
C LYS A 477 12.39 10.21 -12.94
N THR A 478 11.94 9.03 -12.51
CA THR A 478 10.52 8.72 -12.32
C THR A 478 9.90 9.46 -11.14
N TYR A 479 10.65 9.65 -10.05
CA TYR A 479 10.16 10.25 -8.80
C TYR A 479 10.71 11.66 -8.56
N GLU A 480 11.09 12.37 -9.63
CA GLU A 480 11.51 13.77 -9.57
C GLU A 480 10.37 14.64 -9.02
N GLU A 481 9.15 14.42 -9.50
CA GLU A 481 7.91 15.06 -9.05
C GLU A 481 7.20 14.25 -7.96
N PRO A 482 6.40 14.90 -7.09
CA PRO A 482 5.63 14.19 -6.07
C PRO A 482 4.53 13.35 -6.73
N ILE A 483 4.34 12.12 -6.23
CA ILE A 483 3.26 11.23 -6.65
C ILE A 483 1.92 11.91 -6.34
N LYS A 484 1.08 12.07 -7.37
CA LYS A 484 -0.20 12.81 -7.28
C LYS A 484 -1.14 12.21 -6.24
N THR A 485 -1.13 10.89 -6.10
CA THR A 485 -2.02 10.14 -5.20
C THR A 485 -1.47 9.98 -3.78
N ALA A 486 -0.25 10.44 -3.47
CA ALA A 486 0.41 10.21 -2.17
C ALA A 486 -0.34 10.80 -0.96
N ASN A 487 -1.13 11.85 -1.18
CA ASN A 487 -1.91 12.54 -0.15
C ASN A 487 -3.26 11.86 0.16
N ARG A 488 -3.60 10.79 -0.56
CA ARG A 488 -4.84 10.03 -0.33
C ARG A 488 -4.76 9.23 0.97
N LEU A 489 -5.90 9.10 1.66
CA LEU A 489 -5.96 8.36 2.93
C LEU A 489 -5.60 6.89 2.72
N GLU A 490 -6.02 6.37 1.57
CA GLU A 490 -5.85 5.01 1.06
C GLU A 490 -4.41 4.73 0.58
N TYR A 491 -3.53 5.72 0.49
CA TYR A 491 -2.16 5.54 -0.01
C TYR A 491 -1.24 4.91 1.04
N PHE A 492 -1.31 3.59 1.24
CA PHE A 492 -0.49 2.85 2.22
C PHE A 492 0.92 2.50 1.73
N SER A 493 1.70 3.53 1.42
CA SER A 493 3.14 3.38 1.19
C SER A 493 3.93 4.00 2.33
N ASN A 494 4.83 3.21 2.93
CA ASN A 494 5.75 3.66 3.97
C ASN A 494 7.15 4.01 3.42
N THR A 495 7.40 3.85 2.12
CA THR A 495 8.73 4.03 1.51
C THR A 495 9.15 5.48 1.43
N LYS A 496 8.24 6.37 0.99
CA LYS A 496 8.55 7.76 0.63
C LYS A 496 9.80 7.84 -0.26
N ILE A 497 9.78 7.17 -1.41
CA ILE A 497 10.97 6.96 -2.24
C ILE A 497 11.63 8.28 -2.65
N ARG A 498 10.85 9.34 -2.86
CA ARG A 498 11.39 10.68 -3.14
C ARG A 498 12.25 11.22 -2.00
N ASP A 499 11.83 11.04 -0.76
CA ASP A 499 12.63 11.41 0.42
C ASP A 499 13.91 10.55 0.48
N LEU A 500 13.82 9.27 0.13
CA LEU A 500 14.98 8.37 0.07
C LEU A 500 16.02 8.84 -0.97
N LEU A 501 15.57 9.27 -2.15
CA LEU A 501 16.44 9.72 -3.24
C LEU A 501 17.07 11.10 -2.93
N ASN A 502 16.30 12.03 -2.38
CA ASN A 502 16.72 13.42 -2.19
C ASN A 502 17.64 13.63 -0.98
N ASN A 503 17.50 12.82 0.07
CA ASN A 503 18.29 12.98 1.29
C ASN A 503 19.72 12.39 1.18
N GLY A 504 20.15 11.91 0.01
CA GLY A 504 21.55 11.54 -0.22
C GLY A 504 22.02 10.24 0.43
N TYR A 505 21.11 9.38 0.90
CA TYR A 505 21.43 8.11 1.57
C TYR A 505 22.30 7.16 0.73
N PHE A 506 22.14 7.18 -0.60
CA PHE A 506 22.90 6.32 -1.52
C PHE A 506 24.35 6.79 -1.76
N LYS A 507 24.75 7.99 -1.31
CA LYS A 507 26.10 8.52 -1.56
C LYS A 507 27.20 7.66 -0.91
N LEU A 508 26.97 7.20 0.32
CA LEU A 508 27.95 6.38 1.03
C LEU A 508 28.04 4.94 0.47
N PRO A 509 26.92 4.24 0.22
CA PRO A 509 26.98 2.96 -0.47
C PRO A 509 27.60 3.04 -1.88
N LEU A 510 27.29 4.06 -2.68
CA LEU A 510 27.93 4.25 -3.99
C LEU A 510 29.45 4.42 -3.88
N LEU A 511 29.93 5.10 -2.84
CA LEU A 511 31.36 5.22 -2.58
C LEU A 511 32.01 3.85 -2.32
N VAL A 512 31.36 2.99 -1.51
CA VAL A 512 31.82 1.62 -1.26
C VAL A 512 31.91 0.84 -2.57
N LEU A 513 30.87 0.89 -3.40
CA LEU A 513 30.82 0.19 -4.68
C LEU A 513 31.91 0.67 -5.64
N ASN A 514 32.14 1.98 -5.73
CA ASN A 514 33.20 2.56 -6.56
C ASN A 514 34.60 2.10 -6.12
N ILE A 515 34.85 2.03 -4.81
CA ILE A 515 36.12 1.52 -4.28
C ILE A 515 36.29 0.03 -4.63
N GLY A 516 35.22 -0.76 -4.48
CA GLY A 516 35.20 -2.16 -4.91
C GLY A 516 35.52 -2.35 -6.39
N GLN A 517 34.93 -1.53 -7.27
CA GLN A 517 35.19 -1.54 -8.71
C GLN A 517 36.66 -1.26 -9.04
N ILE A 518 37.26 -0.26 -8.40
CA ILE A 518 38.67 0.11 -8.58
C ILE A 518 39.58 -1.05 -8.19
N LEU A 519 39.29 -1.71 -7.07
CA LEU A 519 40.09 -2.85 -6.59
C LEU A 519 39.98 -4.06 -7.51
N LEU A 520 38.77 -4.39 -7.97
CA LEU A 520 38.57 -5.48 -8.92
C LEU A 520 39.25 -5.22 -10.28
N ASN A 521 39.23 -3.98 -10.77
CA ASN A 521 39.96 -3.60 -11.99
C ASN A 521 41.48 -3.79 -11.83
N LYS A 522 42.03 -3.39 -10.68
CA LYS A 522 43.45 -3.58 -10.37
C LYS A 522 43.83 -5.06 -10.25
N LYS A 523 42.93 -5.91 -9.76
CA LYS A 523 43.17 -7.37 -9.72
C LYS A 523 43.49 -7.93 -11.09
N LEU A 524 42.69 -7.58 -12.08
CA LEU A 524 42.89 -8.03 -13.45
C LEU A 524 44.17 -7.48 -14.06
N GLU A 525 44.56 -6.23 -13.77
CA GLU A 525 45.84 -5.69 -14.21
C GLU A 525 47.03 -6.48 -13.65
N TYR A 526 46.94 -6.93 -12.40
CA TYR A 526 47.95 -7.81 -11.78
C TYR A 526 47.94 -9.23 -12.37
N GLU A 527 46.77 -9.82 -12.60
CA GLU A 527 46.61 -11.16 -13.18
C GLU A 527 47.05 -11.20 -14.66
N ASN A 528 46.86 -10.11 -15.41
CA ASN A 528 47.23 -10.01 -16.82
C ASN A 528 48.67 -9.52 -17.07
N GLY A 529 49.48 -9.31 -16.03
CA GLY A 529 50.91 -9.01 -16.14
C GLY A 529 51.27 -7.62 -16.69
N SER A 530 50.33 -6.68 -16.79
CA SER A 530 50.55 -5.32 -17.31
C SER A 530 50.91 -4.28 -16.21
N GLY A 531 50.91 -4.69 -14.94
CA GLY A 531 51.29 -3.83 -13.82
C GLY A 531 52.80 -3.77 -13.59
N ASN A 532 53.40 -2.57 -13.73
CA ASN A 532 54.76 -2.30 -13.26
C ASN A 532 54.92 -2.77 -11.80
N GLN A 533 55.92 -3.62 -11.54
CA GLN A 533 56.38 -4.00 -10.20
C GLN A 533 57.03 -2.80 -9.46
N GLN A 534 56.37 -1.64 -9.40
CA GLN A 534 56.79 -0.58 -8.49
C GLN A 534 56.19 -0.81 -7.12
N ASN A 535 57.08 -0.93 -6.14
CA ASN A 535 56.91 -1.26 -4.72
C ASN A 535 56.04 -0.29 -3.88
N GLY A 536 54.96 0.25 -4.43
CA GLY A 536 53.93 0.97 -3.68
C GLY A 536 52.80 0.02 -3.31
N GLY A 537 52.83 -0.53 -2.09
CA GLY A 537 51.89 -1.55 -1.65
C GLY A 537 50.41 -1.18 -1.87
N SER A 538 49.64 -2.14 -2.37
CA SER A 538 48.16 -2.29 -2.37
C SER A 538 47.35 -1.38 -1.42
N LEU A 539 47.82 -1.17 -0.19
CA LEU A 539 47.23 -0.24 0.78
C LEU A 539 47.13 1.20 0.24
N HIS A 540 48.09 1.64 -0.57
CA HIS A 540 48.14 2.96 -1.21
C HIS A 540 47.01 3.14 -2.24
N LEU A 541 46.54 2.06 -2.89
CA LEU A 541 45.44 2.11 -3.88
C LEU A 541 44.09 2.33 -3.20
N ILE A 542 43.77 1.57 -2.14
CA ILE A 542 42.57 1.79 -1.31
C ILE A 542 42.62 3.18 -0.68
N THR A 543 43.80 3.55 -0.18
CA THR A 543 44.07 4.86 0.44
C THR A 543 43.84 6.01 -0.55
N ASN A 544 44.24 5.86 -1.81
CA ASN A 544 44.04 6.88 -2.85
C ASN A 544 42.60 6.93 -3.39
N ALA A 545 41.89 5.80 -3.39
CA ALA A 545 40.50 5.72 -3.82
C ALA A 545 39.53 6.29 -2.77
N LEU A 546 39.94 6.32 -1.49
CA LEU A 546 39.17 6.96 -0.43
C LEU A 546 39.19 8.49 -0.59
N PRO A 547 38.03 9.17 -0.50
CA PRO A 547 37.98 10.62 -0.54
C PRO A 547 38.74 11.22 0.64
N GLU A 548 39.14 12.49 0.48
CA GLU A 548 39.64 13.27 1.61
C GLU A 548 38.62 13.31 2.76
N LEU A 549 39.13 13.39 3.98
CA LEU A 549 38.33 13.38 5.21
C LEU A 549 37.20 14.42 5.17
N GLU A 550 37.47 15.61 4.63
CA GLU A 550 36.48 16.69 4.52
C GLU A 550 35.35 16.37 3.52
N LYS A 551 35.65 15.66 2.43
CA LYS A 551 34.62 15.19 1.49
C LYS A 551 33.73 14.13 2.14
N LEU A 552 34.32 13.23 2.93
CA LEU A 552 33.56 12.25 3.71
C LEU A 552 32.68 12.92 4.78
N LYS A 553 33.17 13.96 5.46
CA LYS A 553 32.35 14.78 6.40
C LYS A 553 31.17 15.39 5.68
N THR A 554 31.40 15.93 4.50
CA THR A 554 30.36 16.56 3.68
C THR A 554 29.32 15.54 3.23
N ILE A 555 29.75 14.33 2.83
CA ILE A 555 28.84 13.24 2.47
C ILE A 555 27.97 12.85 3.67
N LEU A 556 28.56 12.59 4.84
CA LEU A 556 27.81 12.24 6.05
C LEU A 556 26.83 13.35 6.43
N LYS A 557 27.30 14.59 6.57
CA LYS A 557 26.45 15.74 6.90
C LYS A 557 25.28 15.93 5.94
N SER A 558 25.41 15.50 4.67
CA SER A 558 24.35 15.67 3.68
C SER A 558 23.11 14.80 3.92
N PHE A 559 23.23 13.71 4.68
CA PHE A 559 22.11 12.81 4.97
C PHE A 559 21.87 12.57 6.47
N MET A 560 22.61 13.28 7.34
CA MET A 560 22.41 13.23 8.78
C MET A 560 21.23 14.13 9.19
N PRO A 561 20.30 13.62 10.01
CA PRO A 561 19.15 14.40 10.42
C PRO A 561 19.55 15.50 11.42
N GLN A 562 19.08 16.71 11.18
CA GLN A 562 19.23 17.82 12.13
C GLN A 562 18.15 17.72 13.21
N LEU A 563 18.55 17.92 14.47
CA LEU A 563 17.62 17.96 15.59
C LEU A 563 16.71 19.19 15.42
N PRO A 564 15.37 19.04 15.46
CA PRO A 564 14.48 20.18 15.35
C PRO A 564 14.62 21.14 16.54
N ASP A 565 14.59 22.44 16.26
CA ASP A 565 14.73 23.52 17.26
C ASP A 565 13.63 23.47 18.34
N SER A 566 12.43 22.97 17.98
CA SER A 566 11.33 22.74 18.90
C SER A 566 10.77 21.32 18.76
N ILE A 567 10.67 20.58 19.86
CA ILE A 567 10.00 19.27 19.89
C ILE A 567 8.50 19.53 20.04
N GLN A 568 7.85 20.00 18.97
CA GLN A 568 6.41 19.92 18.87
C GLN A 568 6.03 18.54 18.32
N GLY A 569 5.09 17.86 18.98
CA GLY A 569 4.87 16.41 18.97
C GLY A 569 4.72 15.69 17.61
N LEU A 570 4.64 16.42 16.50
CA LEU A 570 4.44 15.88 15.15
C LEU A 570 5.63 16.05 14.20
N GLN A 571 6.71 16.73 14.62
CA GLN A 571 7.99 16.72 13.88
C GLN A 571 8.85 15.48 14.20
N ILE A 572 8.55 14.82 15.31
CA ILE A 572 9.28 13.67 15.87
C ILE A 572 9.32 12.47 14.90
N PRO A 573 8.20 12.03 14.29
CA PRO A 573 8.22 10.84 13.44
C PRO A 573 9.12 11.03 12.21
N GLY A 574 9.16 12.25 11.65
CA GLY A 574 10.02 12.58 10.52
C GLY A 574 11.51 12.53 10.88
N TYR A 575 11.89 13.03 12.06
CA TYR A 575 13.26 12.94 12.56
C TYR A 575 13.69 11.49 12.80
N LEU A 576 12.86 10.71 13.52
CA LEU A 576 13.15 9.28 13.77
C LEU A 576 13.29 8.48 12.48
N ALA A 577 12.44 8.75 11.48
CA ALA A 577 12.51 8.07 10.20
C ALA A 577 13.81 8.35 9.44
N LYS A 578 14.27 9.61 9.48
CA LYS A 578 15.57 9.97 8.92
C LYS A 578 16.71 9.31 9.69
N CYS A 579 16.68 9.29 11.02
CA CYS A 579 17.69 8.60 11.84
C CYS A 579 17.80 7.12 11.51
N ALA A 580 16.66 6.43 11.41
CA ALA A 580 16.61 5.01 11.10
C ALA A 580 17.21 4.70 9.72
N LYS A 581 16.86 5.50 8.69
CA LYS A 581 17.43 5.35 7.35
C LYS A 581 18.92 5.69 7.30
N SER A 582 19.36 6.78 7.92
CA SER A 582 20.80 7.11 8.00
C SER A 582 21.58 5.97 8.64
N LEU A 583 21.09 5.43 9.77
CA LEU A 583 21.71 4.32 10.47
C LEU A 583 21.80 3.07 9.59
N HIS A 584 20.70 2.69 8.93
CA HIS A 584 20.65 1.53 8.03
C HIS A 584 21.69 1.62 6.91
N TYR A 585 21.73 2.73 6.15
CA TYR A 585 22.70 2.87 5.05
C TYR A 585 24.15 3.07 5.52
N ILE A 586 24.38 3.64 6.71
CA ILE A 586 25.72 3.69 7.33
C ILE A 586 26.20 2.27 7.66
N VAL A 587 25.38 1.47 8.33
CA VAL A 587 25.72 0.09 8.72
C VAL A 587 25.95 -0.77 7.48
N LEU A 588 25.06 -0.67 6.48
CA LEU A 588 25.20 -1.40 5.23
C LEU A 588 26.50 -1.03 4.49
N SER A 589 26.87 0.25 4.50
CA SER A 589 28.14 0.70 3.92
C SER A 589 29.37 0.20 4.70
N LEU A 590 29.31 0.17 6.03
CA LEU A 590 30.36 -0.38 6.88
C LEU A 590 30.59 -1.87 6.61
N LEU A 591 29.50 -2.63 6.44
CA LEU A 591 29.58 -4.04 6.04
C LEU A 591 30.28 -4.18 4.68
N GLY A 592 29.91 -3.36 3.70
CA GLY A 592 30.57 -3.39 2.39
C GLY A 592 32.06 -3.07 2.46
N PHE A 593 32.47 -2.09 3.28
CA PHE A 593 33.89 -1.86 3.53
C PHE A 593 34.59 -3.07 4.15
N LYS A 594 33.95 -3.74 5.11
CA LYS A 594 34.52 -4.93 5.76
C LYS A 594 34.63 -6.12 4.80
N LEU A 595 33.67 -6.31 3.91
CA LEU A 595 33.72 -7.32 2.85
C LEU A 595 34.83 -7.02 1.85
N ILE A 596 35.01 -5.75 1.45
CA ILE A 596 36.13 -5.33 0.59
C ILE A 596 37.48 -5.57 1.27
N GLU A 597 37.58 -5.31 2.58
CA GLU A 597 38.79 -5.60 3.36
C GLU A 597 39.11 -7.11 3.34
N ASN A 598 38.12 -7.96 3.63
CA ASN A 598 38.29 -9.42 3.61
C ASN A 598 38.68 -9.94 2.22
N MET A 599 38.03 -9.41 1.17
CA MET A 599 38.37 -9.70 -0.22
C MET A 599 39.85 -9.33 -0.52
N SER A 600 40.31 -8.17 -0.05
CA SER A 600 41.69 -7.71 -0.24
C SER A 600 42.72 -8.59 0.48
N VAL A 601 42.37 -9.14 1.65
CA VAL A 601 43.18 -10.14 2.35
C VAL A 601 43.25 -11.44 1.55
N SER A 602 42.12 -11.91 1.01
CA SER A 602 42.05 -13.14 0.22
C SER A 602 42.92 -13.10 -1.06
N PHE A 603 43.09 -11.92 -1.66
CA PHE A 603 43.97 -11.72 -2.82
C PHE A 603 45.46 -11.62 -2.44
N GLY A 604 45.82 -11.75 -1.15
CA GLY A 604 47.19 -11.65 -0.66
C GLY A 604 47.73 -10.22 -0.67
N TRP A 605 46.87 -9.22 -0.89
CA TRP A 605 47.27 -7.81 -1.00
C TRP A 605 47.50 -7.16 0.36
N VAL A 606 46.90 -7.69 1.42
CA VAL A 606 47.10 -7.22 2.79
C VAL A 606 47.72 -8.36 3.60
N LYS A 607 48.93 -8.18 4.14
CA LYS A 607 49.53 -9.12 5.10
C LYS A 607 48.99 -8.80 6.50
N CYS A 608 48.26 -9.72 7.11
CA CYS A 608 47.99 -9.71 8.56
C CYS A 608 49.31 -9.91 9.33
N SER A 609 50.07 -8.83 9.55
CA SER A 609 51.25 -8.85 10.42
C SER A 609 50.83 -8.46 11.82
N THR A 610 50.75 -9.45 12.71
CA THR A 610 50.54 -9.27 14.17
C THR A 610 51.72 -8.62 14.89
N LYS A 611 52.80 -8.21 14.21
CA LYS A 611 54.07 -7.83 14.86
C LYS A 611 54.72 -6.51 14.46
N THR A 612 54.11 -5.66 13.62
CA THR A 612 54.72 -4.37 13.27
C THR A 612 53.77 -3.18 13.42
N ARG A 613 54.03 -2.33 14.43
CA ARG A 613 53.49 -0.96 14.60
C ARG A 613 53.92 -0.05 13.42
N ARG A 614 53.44 -0.31 12.20
CA ARG A 614 53.62 0.58 11.04
C ARG A 614 52.26 0.86 10.39
N ARG A 615 51.84 2.13 10.50
CA ARG A 615 50.70 2.82 9.87
C ARG A 615 49.44 1.97 9.64
N LYS A 616 48.45 2.12 10.53
CA LYS A 616 47.11 1.55 10.37
C LYS A 616 46.50 2.03 9.02
N PRO A 617 45.81 1.16 8.26
CA PRO A 617 45.26 1.52 6.93
C PRO A 617 44.25 2.68 6.97
N ARG A 618 44.04 3.42 5.87
CA ARG A 618 42.95 4.43 5.79
C ARG A 618 41.54 3.85 6.03
N VAL A 619 41.35 2.55 5.83
CA VAL A 619 40.11 1.83 6.22
C VAL A 619 39.89 1.90 7.73
N TRP A 620 40.95 1.79 8.53
CA TRP A 620 40.91 2.02 9.98
C TRP A 620 40.54 3.46 10.31
N TYR A 621 41.02 4.45 9.53
CA TYR A 621 40.61 5.85 9.69
C TYR A 621 39.15 6.09 9.30
N LEU A 622 38.62 5.41 8.27
CA LEU A 622 37.22 5.50 7.88
C LEU A 622 36.29 4.90 8.95
N ASN A 623 36.70 3.77 9.55
CA ASN A 623 36.02 3.15 10.68
C ASN A 623 35.99 4.08 11.91
N ASN A 624 37.14 4.64 12.32
CA ASN A 624 37.16 5.64 13.40
C ASN A 624 36.41 6.93 13.04
N PHE A 625 36.37 7.30 11.76
CA PHE A 625 35.67 8.50 11.31
C PHE A 625 34.14 8.32 11.31
N LEU A 626 33.64 7.16 10.87
CA LEU A 626 32.22 6.80 10.99
C LEU A 626 31.82 6.65 12.47
N ARG A 627 32.74 6.18 13.32
CA ARG A 627 32.61 6.19 14.79
C ARG A 627 32.44 7.60 15.36
N ASP A 628 33.29 8.53 14.96
CA ASP A 628 33.45 9.83 15.62
C ASP A 628 32.50 10.91 15.07
N LEU A 629 32.04 10.83 13.81
CA LEU A 629 31.10 11.80 13.20
C LEU A 629 29.71 11.22 12.88
N GLY A 630 29.62 10.03 12.28
CA GLY A 630 28.32 9.46 11.90
C GLY A 630 27.53 9.00 13.12
N TYR A 631 28.15 8.18 13.96
CA TYR A 631 27.53 7.67 15.17
C TYR A 631 27.48 8.71 16.28
N GLY A 632 28.51 9.54 16.44
CA GLY A 632 28.54 10.60 17.46
C GLY A 632 27.40 11.62 17.30
N ASP A 633 27.17 12.11 16.08
CA ASP A 633 26.10 13.08 15.80
C ASP A 633 24.71 12.43 15.92
N LEU A 634 24.54 11.17 15.49
CA LEU A 634 23.27 10.44 15.63
C LEU A 634 22.98 10.13 17.10
N GLN A 635 23.97 9.63 17.83
CA GLN A 635 23.88 9.26 19.23
C GLN A 635 23.60 10.49 20.09
N SER A 636 24.35 11.59 19.89
CA SER A 636 24.12 12.84 20.62
C SER A 636 22.74 13.42 20.31
N GLY A 637 22.28 13.42 19.06
CA GLY A 637 20.92 13.86 18.71
C GLY A 637 19.82 12.99 19.34
N LEU A 638 20.00 11.67 19.36
CA LEU A 638 19.06 10.72 19.99
C LEU A 638 19.07 10.83 21.53
N GLU A 639 20.23 11.03 22.15
CA GLU A 639 20.39 11.23 23.59
C GLU A 639 19.84 12.58 24.05
N GLU A 640 20.10 13.65 23.29
CA GLU A 640 19.55 14.98 23.51
C GLU A 640 18.02 14.97 23.39
N TYR A 641 17.49 14.22 22.43
CA TYR A 641 16.06 13.98 22.32
C TYR A 641 15.51 13.24 23.56
N ARG A 642 16.14 12.14 23.97
CA ARG A 642 15.71 11.36 25.15
C ARG A 642 15.67 12.23 26.41
N ALA A 643 16.59 13.18 26.54
CA ALA A 643 16.61 14.14 27.64
C ALA A 643 15.45 15.15 27.58
N ARG A 644 15.04 15.60 26.38
CA ARG A 644 13.97 16.59 26.19
C ARG A 644 12.54 16.01 26.26
N GLU A 645 12.37 14.68 26.18
CA GLU A 645 11.07 13.99 26.23
C GLU A 645 10.35 14.08 27.61
N HIS A 646 11.06 14.49 28.67
CA HIS A 646 10.54 14.58 30.04
C HIS A 646 9.54 15.73 30.32
N LEU A 647 9.13 16.52 29.32
CA LEU A 647 8.28 17.71 29.51
C LEU A 647 6.93 17.60 28.79
N SER A 648 5.86 17.60 29.60
CA SER A 648 4.46 18.00 29.31
C SER A 648 3.42 16.91 29.60
N SER A 649 2.46 17.27 30.46
CA SER A 649 1.32 16.48 30.91
C SER A 649 0.01 17.01 30.33
N ALA A 650 -0.56 16.31 29.36
CA ALA A 650 -2.01 16.26 29.12
C ALA A 650 -2.28 15.09 28.14
N GLU A 651 -3.33 14.30 28.35
CA GLU A 651 -3.76 13.19 27.48
C GLU A 651 -2.90 11.90 27.54
N LYS A 652 -2.75 11.37 28.76
CA LYS A 652 -1.83 10.27 29.13
C LYS A 652 -1.84 9.04 28.21
N THR A 653 -2.97 8.45 27.80
CA THR A 653 -2.95 7.11 27.18
C THR A 653 -2.41 7.09 25.74
N MET A 654 -2.85 8.02 24.89
CA MET A 654 -2.37 8.15 23.50
C MET A 654 -0.91 8.61 23.48
N GLU A 655 -0.59 9.65 24.25
CA GLU A 655 0.79 10.15 24.37
C GLU A 655 1.71 9.07 24.91
N ASN A 656 1.30 8.29 25.92
CA ASN A 656 2.12 7.20 26.46
C ASN A 656 2.39 6.13 25.40
N SER A 657 1.42 5.81 24.53
CA SER A 657 1.61 4.81 23.47
C SER A 657 2.62 5.28 22.42
N LEU A 658 2.55 6.56 22.02
CA LEU A 658 3.51 7.16 21.09
C LEU A 658 4.89 7.35 21.74
N LYS A 659 4.97 7.93 22.94
CA LYS A 659 6.19 8.10 23.73
C LYS A 659 6.90 6.76 23.98
N CYS A 660 6.15 5.74 24.38
CA CYS A 660 6.70 4.39 24.53
C CYS A 660 7.27 3.85 23.21
N SER A 661 6.56 4.06 22.09
CA SER A 661 7.04 3.64 20.77
C SER A 661 8.33 4.37 20.38
N TYR A 662 8.41 5.69 20.60
CA TYR A 662 9.58 6.50 20.30
C TYR A 662 10.77 6.12 21.18
N SER A 663 10.55 5.98 22.49
CA SER A 663 11.57 5.58 23.46
C SER A 663 12.16 4.20 23.12
N GLU A 664 11.33 3.23 22.74
CA GLU A 664 11.77 1.93 22.24
C GLU A 664 12.62 2.07 20.97
N SER A 665 12.13 2.82 19.97
CA SER A 665 12.86 3.09 18.71
C SER A 665 14.25 3.70 18.97
N ILE A 666 14.32 4.70 19.85
CA ILE A 666 15.58 5.38 20.19
C ILE A 666 16.52 4.44 20.90
N THR A 667 16.03 3.73 21.91
CA THR A 667 16.82 2.76 22.67
C THR A 667 17.40 1.68 21.74
N GLU A 668 16.60 1.20 20.80
CA GLU A 668 17.01 0.18 19.86
C GLU A 668 18.03 0.69 18.84
N MET A 669 17.87 1.90 18.31
CA MET A 669 18.86 2.54 17.46
C MET A 669 20.18 2.75 18.23
N LEU A 670 20.14 3.27 19.46
CA LEU A 670 21.32 3.45 20.31
C LEU A 670 22.03 2.13 20.59
N ASN A 671 21.28 1.07 20.89
CA ASN A 671 21.85 -0.27 21.07
C ASN A 671 22.48 -0.81 19.78
N SER A 672 21.85 -0.55 18.63
CA SER A 672 22.38 -0.93 17.32
C SER A 672 23.67 -0.19 16.98
N ILE A 673 23.74 1.10 17.29
CA ILE A 673 24.95 1.92 17.18
C ILE A 673 26.06 1.34 18.07
N SER A 674 25.76 1.08 19.35
CA SER A 674 26.73 0.51 20.29
C SER A 674 27.23 -0.87 19.86
N ARG A 675 26.32 -1.75 19.42
CA ARG A 675 26.68 -3.08 18.89
C ARG A 675 27.56 -2.97 17.66
N THR A 676 27.20 -2.11 16.71
CA THR A 676 27.97 -1.92 15.47
C THR A 676 29.36 -1.36 15.77
N LYS A 677 29.47 -0.43 16.72
CA LYS A 677 30.74 0.11 17.20
C LYS A 677 31.62 -0.97 17.83
N ASN A 678 31.09 -1.72 18.79
CA ASN A 678 31.84 -2.78 19.46
C ASN A 678 32.29 -3.88 18.48
N LYS A 679 31.43 -4.23 17.52
CA LYS A 679 31.66 -5.35 16.60
C LYS A 679 32.65 -5.02 15.48
N TRP A 680 32.52 -3.85 14.87
CA TRP A 680 33.25 -3.53 13.63
C TRP A 680 34.34 -2.47 13.83
N LEU A 681 34.27 -1.69 14.91
CA LEU A 681 35.17 -0.55 15.14
C LEU A 681 36.15 -0.80 16.29
N ASP A 682 35.75 -1.57 17.30
CA ASP A 682 36.57 -1.87 18.49
C ASP A 682 37.13 -3.31 18.51
N SER A 683 36.98 -4.07 17.41
CA SER A 683 37.73 -5.32 17.19
C SER A 683 39.25 -5.03 17.27
N PRO A 684 40.01 -5.78 18.08
CA PRO A 684 41.47 -5.62 18.17
C PRO A 684 42.23 -6.14 16.93
N GLU A 685 41.54 -6.81 16.01
CA GLU A 685 42.00 -7.18 14.66
C GLU A 685 41.73 -6.06 13.66
#